data_AF-A0A3S5ESG7-F1
#
_entry.id   AF-A0A3S5ESG7-F1
#
_cell.length_a   1.000
_cell.length_b   1.000
_cell.length_c   1.000
_cell.angle_alpha   90.00
_cell.angle_beta   90.00
_cell.angle_gamma   90.00
#
_symmetry.space_group_name_H-M   'P 1'
#
loop_
_entity.id
_entity.type
_entity.pdbx_description
1 polymer ?
#
loop_
_entity_poly.entity_id
_entity_poly.type
_entity_poly.pdbx_seq_one_letter_code
_entity_poly.pdbx_strand_id
1 'polypeptide(L)'
;MADRSLTPDELVLHRLINRTRTTRDLLGELERLSPEQRALAKKSLSVLRGKATFDFEYRYILLAAFLDTTPAQVAATLGEWSVKLLVRDKPARACVVERLTARGEDWVREFVAAALRKVSLAEHVPPLLDPLIDTFELPLPDAPRYWLGWMRTRSAPAHHCRWEKRFIAACAAPNAFVVPHGDRTTYLDQVVRRARNLRAAEPTDDPALLRALLQIFDRGDRIGGQRIAMLWLEGLGLIPLLPTERTRVIAALPNAGGAFAKLAIKQLLAADLSDADLTDLALAILPRSEKGLTRIVVKAATRLTAPSQDLLDTVQLIATDQDTTNAALARDLLEHWNTGPTGQPQPSPGGDLVPGIPASREQDAGTLGLWRAPAGRCPQPLRDHTDTALILDDPGLAALIAKVNTDRRGNPDLQEHALAALVATAHARGPVRVRHAIRTGIRHTSPHNSILAQLLEKLGRRGDGELRQPMMLESRPLTFLPVQRASDALGRLGELPCLLSTPTHTGFQVAWAVFAKRARRYREANLAVLPTDVAVALARLDRSKAPKGLSAFEQPVHGMPVDLATVIAHWRDHPARPGELRSLTTQGEQSHIPPSRLLEIDGDEPTSHELLGIHSHWSLPYQPIYAHQEDPWVLVMLPEHPARPAGLVLYASRTFALSIFERIATTVPRFGPVASFASLALASDTTTKDRDRAAALILTAWDEERLTADDLVSAWRSPWRGIREFSAPRVTETLGRIADAGGLALTWPLLTAMAEEISGQERIPAPASTVLESLLHYLPEVRAAGVPVDLPNVTALARRKAPIKAVRVAKLIVSKL
;
A
#
# COMPACT_ATOMS: atom_id res chain seq x y z
N MET A 1 12.24 -27.88 -16.67
CA MET A 1 12.05 -29.19 -17.31
C MET A 1 11.63 -28.99 -18.76
N ALA A 2 12.53 -29.34 -19.68
CA ALA A 2 12.44 -29.52 -21.13
C ALA A 2 11.49 -28.60 -21.94
N ASP A 3 12.10 -27.65 -22.63
CA ASP A 3 11.52 -26.87 -23.73
C ASP A 3 11.36 -27.74 -24.99
N ARG A 4 10.56 -28.81 -24.91
CA ARG A 4 10.23 -29.68 -26.05
C ARG A 4 9.06 -29.09 -26.84
N SER A 5 9.13 -29.17 -28.16
CA SER A 5 7.98 -28.94 -29.03
C SER A 5 6.90 -30.01 -28.79
N LEU A 6 5.65 -29.61 -28.94
CA LEU A 6 4.51 -30.53 -28.91
C LEU A 6 4.50 -31.33 -30.23
N THR A 7 4.27 -32.63 -30.13
CA THR A 7 3.98 -33.48 -31.31
C THR A 7 2.67 -33.05 -31.98
N PRO A 8 2.43 -33.43 -33.25
CA PRO A 8 1.19 -33.08 -33.96
C PRO A 8 -0.08 -33.47 -33.18
N ASP A 9 -0.10 -34.63 -32.55
CA ASP A 9 -1.26 -35.12 -31.78
C ASP A 9 -1.41 -34.38 -30.44
N GLU A 10 -0.30 -34.06 -29.77
CA GLU A 10 -0.31 -33.20 -28.58
C GLU A 10 -0.79 -31.77 -28.92
N LEU A 11 -0.46 -31.25 -30.10
CA LEU A 11 -0.94 -29.95 -30.59
C LEU A 11 -2.45 -29.95 -30.87
N VAL A 12 -3.02 -31.08 -31.29
CA VAL A 12 -4.47 -31.21 -31.46
C VAL A 12 -5.17 -31.14 -30.10
N LEU A 13 -4.68 -31.90 -29.11
CA LEU A 13 -5.21 -31.86 -27.74
C LEU A 13 -5.05 -30.48 -27.11
N HIS A 14 -3.88 -29.85 -27.24
CA HIS A 14 -3.63 -28.50 -26.73
C HIS A 14 -4.57 -27.46 -27.36
N ARG A 15 -4.80 -27.54 -28.67
CA ARG A 15 -5.75 -26.66 -29.37
C ARG A 15 -7.18 -26.89 -28.92
N LEU A 16 -7.61 -28.15 -28.78
CA LEU A 16 -8.94 -28.50 -28.27
C LEU A 16 -9.17 -27.86 -26.90
N ILE A 17 -8.21 -28.00 -25.98
CA ILE A 17 -8.35 -27.51 -24.61
C ILE A 17 -8.37 -25.97 -24.55
N ASN A 18 -7.56 -25.27 -25.35
CA ASN A 18 -7.40 -23.81 -25.22
C ASN A 18 -8.30 -22.99 -26.17
N ARG A 19 -8.82 -23.57 -27.26
CA ARG A 19 -9.68 -22.83 -28.23
C ARG A 19 -11.16 -22.81 -27.87
N THR A 20 -11.58 -23.66 -26.93
CA THR A 20 -12.99 -23.74 -26.53
C THR A 20 -13.44 -22.46 -25.83
N ARG A 21 -14.59 -21.92 -26.26
CA ARG A 21 -15.08 -20.59 -25.85
C ARG A 21 -15.73 -20.60 -24.47
N THR A 22 -16.37 -21.70 -24.07
CA THR A 22 -17.06 -21.81 -22.78
C THR A 22 -16.65 -23.06 -22.01
N THR A 23 -16.81 -23.03 -20.69
CA THR A 23 -16.54 -24.19 -19.81
C THR A 23 -17.45 -25.37 -20.13
N ARG A 24 -18.71 -25.12 -20.49
CA ARG A 24 -19.67 -26.19 -20.84
C ARG A 24 -19.24 -26.95 -22.09
N ASP A 25 -18.82 -26.22 -23.13
CA ASP A 25 -18.34 -26.84 -24.37
C ASP A 25 -17.07 -27.67 -24.09
N LEU A 26 -16.19 -27.17 -23.22
CA LEU A 26 -14.97 -27.88 -22.85
C LEU A 26 -15.29 -29.20 -22.15
N LEU A 27 -16.24 -29.20 -21.21
CA LEU A 27 -16.67 -30.42 -20.52
C LEU A 27 -17.21 -31.45 -21.51
N GLY A 28 -18.04 -31.03 -22.47
CA GLY A 28 -18.57 -31.91 -23.52
C GLY A 28 -17.47 -32.50 -24.42
N GLU A 29 -16.46 -31.69 -24.78
CA GLU A 29 -15.31 -32.18 -25.55
C GLU A 29 -14.42 -33.15 -24.76
N LEU A 30 -14.23 -32.92 -23.46
CA LEU A 30 -13.46 -33.82 -22.58
C LEU A 30 -14.16 -35.18 -22.41
N GLU A 31 -15.49 -35.20 -22.36
CA GLU A 31 -16.28 -36.44 -22.32
C GLU A 31 -16.12 -37.28 -23.59
N ARG A 32 -16.02 -36.62 -24.75
CA ARG A 32 -15.91 -37.27 -26.06
C ARG A 32 -14.51 -37.74 -26.44
N LEU A 33 -13.50 -37.49 -25.60
CA LEU A 33 -12.13 -37.95 -25.88
C LEU A 33 -12.07 -39.47 -26.08
N SER A 34 -11.43 -39.90 -27.17
CA SER A 34 -11.21 -41.32 -27.45
C SER A 34 -10.25 -41.95 -26.43
N PRO A 35 -10.25 -43.29 -26.26
CA PRO A 35 -9.31 -43.97 -25.37
C PRO A 35 -7.83 -43.64 -25.68
N GLU A 36 -7.49 -43.55 -26.96
CA GLU A 36 -6.14 -43.19 -27.43
C GLU A 36 -5.78 -41.75 -27.08
N GLN A 37 -6.72 -40.81 -27.26
CA GLN A 37 -6.54 -39.41 -26.88
C GLN A 37 -6.38 -39.26 -25.36
N ARG A 38 -7.14 -40.03 -24.56
CA ARG A 38 -7.00 -40.04 -23.09
C ARG A 38 -5.63 -40.59 -22.67
N ALA A 39 -5.17 -41.68 -23.28
CA ALA A 39 -3.85 -42.26 -23.01
C ALA A 39 -2.72 -41.27 -23.35
N LEU A 40 -2.81 -40.61 -24.50
CA LEU A 40 -1.87 -39.56 -24.91
C LEU A 40 -1.91 -38.36 -23.95
N ALA A 41 -3.11 -37.86 -23.62
CA ALA A 41 -3.29 -36.73 -22.72
C ALA A 41 -2.73 -37.01 -21.31
N LYS A 42 -2.89 -38.25 -20.80
CA LYS A 42 -2.32 -38.70 -19.52
C LYS A 42 -0.79 -38.70 -19.58
N LYS A 43 -0.19 -39.26 -20.63
CA LYS A 43 1.27 -39.31 -20.82
C LYS A 43 1.88 -37.91 -20.97
N SER A 44 1.18 -37.01 -21.65
CA SER A 44 1.68 -35.68 -22.00
C SER A 44 1.18 -34.57 -21.07
N LEU A 45 0.48 -34.89 -19.98
CA LEU A 45 -0.19 -33.92 -19.10
C LEU A 45 0.75 -32.83 -18.56
N SER A 46 1.96 -33.20 -18.16
CA SER A 46 2.98 -32.26 -17.66
C SER A 46 3.47 -31.31 -18.76
N VAL A 47 3.68 -31.83 -19.97
CA VAL A 47 4.14 -31.08 -21.15
C VAL A 47 3.04 -30.12 -21.64
N LEU A 48 1.80 -30.63 -21.73
CA LEU A 48 0.62 -29.84 -22.12
C LEU A 48 0.36 -28.68 -21.16
N ARG A 49 0.45 -28.96 -19.85
CA ARG A 49 0.36 -27.91 -18.82
C ARG A 49 1.50 -26.90 -18.92
N GLY A 50 2.72 -27.33 -19.22
CA GLY A 50 3.87 -26.43 -19.42
C GLY A 50 3.69 -25.45 -20.59
N LYS A 51 2.78 -25.74 -21.52
CA LYS A 51 2.39 -24.88 -22.64
C LYS A 51 1.04 -24.19 -22.42
N ALA A 52 0.46 -24.28 -21.22
CA ALA A 52 -0.82 -23.65 -20.90
C ALA A 52 -0.69 -22.12 -20.93
N THR A 53 -1.71 -21.46 -21.48
CA THR A 53 -1.88 -20.01 -21.31
C THR A 53 -2.43 -19.73 -19.92
N PHE A 54 -1.91 -18.70 -19.27
CA PHE A 54 -2.21 -18.34 -17.89
C PHE A 54 -3.73 -18.29 -17.55
N ASP A 55 -4.54 -17.69 -18.43
CA ASP A 55 -6.00 -17.54 -18.23
C ASP A 55 -6.78 -18.87 -18.30
N PHE A 56 -6.15 -19.93 -18.79
CA PHE A 56 -6.75 -21.24 -19.02
C PHE A 56 -6.03 -22.38 -18.29
N GLU A 57 -5.10 -22.08 -17.37
CA GLU A 57 -4.34 -23.12 -16.64
C GLU A 57 -5.25 -24.10 -15.87
N TYR A 58 -6.40 -23.65 -15.38
CA TYR A 58 -7.36 -24.50 -14.67
C TYR A 58 -7.97 -25.61 -15.55
N ARG A 59 -7.97 -25.44 -16.87
CA ARG A 59 -8.46 -26.46 -17.82
C ARG A 59 -7.64 -27.74 -17.79
N TYR A 60 -6.38 -27.68 -17.35
CA TYR A 60 -5.53 -28.86 -17.18
C TYR A 60 -5.80 -29.59 -15.87
N ILE A 61 -6.40 -28.93 -14.87
CA ILE A 61 -6.96 -29.61 -13.69
C ILE A 61 -8.21 -30.40 -14.12
N LEU A 62 -9.09 -29.76 -14.92
CA LEU A 62 -10.24 -30.44 -15.51
C LEU A 62 -9.81 -31.65 -16.35
N LEU A 63 -8.89 -31.47 -17.29
CA LEU A 63 -8.35 -32.58 -18.07
C LEU A 63 -7.86 -33.71 -17.16
N ALA A 64 -7.04 -33.42 -16.15
CA ALA A 64 -6.54 -34.44 -15.23
C ALA A 64 -7.66 -35.22 -14.51
N ALA A 65 -8.77 -34.55 -14.17
CA ALA A 65 -9.94 -35.18 -13.54
C ALA A 65 -10.70 -36.14 -14.48
N PHE A 66 -10.68 -35.88 -15.80
CA PHE A 66 -11.27 -36.74 -16.84
C PHE A 66 -10.39 -37.92 -17.27
N LEU A 67 -9.13 -37.92 -16.86
CA LEU A 67 -8.17 -38.97 -17.16
C LEU A 67 -8.03 -39.92 -15.97
N ASP A 68 -7.69 -41.18 -16.23
CA ASP A 68 -7.33 -42.16 -15.20
C ASP A 68 -5.97 -41.80 -14.56
N THR A 69 -5.93 -40.79 -13.68
CA THR A 69 -4.71 -40.21 -13.12
C THR A 69 -4.50 -40.63 -11.67
N THR A 70 -3.24 -40.70 -11.23
CA THR A 70 -2.94 -40.91 -9.80
C THR A 70 -3.18 -39.63 -8.99
N PRO A 71 -3.35 -39.72 -7.65
CA PRO A 71 -3.50 -38.54 -6.79
C PRO A 71 -2.34 -37.54 -6.97
N ALA A 72 -1.11 -38.05 -7.08
CA ALA A 72 0.08 -37.26 -7.32
C ALA A 72 0.06 -36.53 -8.68
N GLN A 73 -0.47 -37.17 -9.73
CA GLN A 73 -0.58 -36.55 -11.06
C GLN A 73 -1.59 -35.40 -11.07
N VAL A 74 -2.75 -35.56 -10.41
CA VAL A 74 -3.72 -34.45 -10.28
C VAL A 74 -3.16 -33.36 -9.38
N ALA A 75 -2.57 -33.71 -8.23
CA ALA A 75 -1.93 -32.74 -7.35
C ALA A 75 -0.83 -31.98 -8.08
N ALA A 76 -0.07 -32.65 -8.97
CA ALA A 76 0.96 -32.01 -9.78
C ALA A 76 0.39 -30.87 -10.62
N THR A 77 -0.81 -30.99 -11.21
CA THR A 77 -1.45 -29.94 -12.05
C THR A 77 -1.90 -28.71 -11.28
N LEU A 78 -1.96 -28.78 -9.94
CA LEU A 78 -2.31 -27.64 -9.11
C LEU A 78 -1.16 -26.61 -9.09
N GLY A 79 -1.50 -25.37 -9.44
CA GLY A 79 -0.70 -24.16 -9.33
C GLY A 79 -1.54 -23.04 -8.70
N GLU A 80 -0.89 -21.99 -8.21
CA GLU A 80 -1.57 -20.93 -7.44
C GLU A 80 -2.70 -20.29 -8.26
N TRP A 81 -2.39 -19.95 -9.52
CA TRP A 81 -3.31 -19.31 -10.44
C TRP A 81 -4.35 -20.27 -11.02
N SER A 82 -3.95 -21.48 -11.39
CA SER A 82 -4.87 -22.51 -11.88
C SER A 82 -5.97 -22.83 -10.86
N VAL A 83 -5.64 -22.88 -9.56
CA VAL A 83 -6.61 -23.09 -8.48
C VAL A 83 -7.51 -21.85 -8.31
N LYS A 84 -6.95 -20.64 -8.28
CA LYS A 84 -7.76 -19.40 -8.19
C LYS A 84 -8.78 -19.27 -9.32
N LEU A 85 -8.40 -19.61 -10.55
CA LEU A 85 -9.28 -19.61 -11.71
C LEU A 85 -10.36 -20.71 -11.60
N LEU A 86 -9.98 -21.94 -11.22
CA LEU A 86 -10.94 -23.02 -10.99
C LEU A 86 -11.99 -22.64 -9.94
N VAL A 87 -11.59 -22.02 -8.84
CA VAL A 87 -12.49 -21.64 -7.74
C VAL A 87 -13.54 -20.62 -8.17
N ARG A 88 -13.21 -19.72 -9.12
CA ARG A 88 -14.14 -18.72 -9.69
C ARG A 88 -15.15 -19.35 -10.65
N ASP A 89 -14.76 -20.41 -11.36
CA ASP A 89 -15.61 -21.14 -12.31
C ASP A 89 -16.39 -22.25 -11.59
N LYS A 90 -17.59 -21.92 -11.09
CA LYS A 90 -18.43 -22.86 -10.31
C LYS A 90 -18.71 -24.18 -11.07
N PRO A 91 -19.13 -24.17 -12.35
CA PRO A 91 -19.32 -25.40 -13.12
C PRO A 91 -18.05 -26.26 -13.22
N ALA A 92 -16.90 -25.67 -13.54
CA ALA A 92 -15.65 -26.41 -13.62
C ALA A 92 -15.28 -27.05 -12.28
N ARG A 93 -15.38 -26.28 -11.19
CA ARG A 93 -15.08 -26.78 -9.84
C ARG A 93 -16.00 -27.93 -9.44
N ALA A 94 -17.30 -27.81 -9.69
CA ALA A 94 -18.26 -28.86 -9.35
C ALA A 94 -17.94 -30.17 -10.08
N CYS A 95 -17.64 -30.08 -11.38
CA CYS A 95 -17.25 -31.25 -12.17
C CYS A 95 -15.94 -31.90 -11.67
N VAL A 96 -14.92 -31.09 -11.33
CA VAL A 96 -13.68 -31.64 -10.74
C VAL A 96 -14.00 -32.38 -9.45
N VAL A 97 -14.74 -31.76 -8.52
CA VAL A 97 -15.09 -32.39 -7.24
C VAL A 97 -15.83 -33.71 -7.46
N GLU A 98 -16.87 -33.71 -8.29
CA GLU A 98 -17.65 -34.92 -8.60
C GLU A 98 -16.78 -36.06 -9.15
N ARG A 99 -15.92 -35.74 -10.13
CA ARG A 99 -15.03 -36.73 -10.77
C ARG A 99 -13.95 -37.24 -9.83
N LEU A 100 -13.46 -36.42 -8.90
CA LEU A 100 -12.51 -36.85 -7.88
C LEU A 100 -13.18 -37.71 -6.80
N THR A 101 -14.40 -37.34 -6.38
CA THR A 101 -15.20 -38.13 -5.44
C THR A 101 -15.48 -39.54 -5.97
N ALA A 102 -15.78 -39.67 -7.26
CA ALA A 102 -16.02 -40.97 -7.89
C ALA A 102 -14.82 -41.95 -7.85
N ARG A 103 -13.61 -41.49 -7.46
CA ARG A 103 -12.40 -42.33 -7.33
C ARG A 103 -12.28 -43.05 -5.99
N GLY A 104 -13.19 -42.78 -5.06
CA GLY A 104 -13.22 -43.44 -3.76
C GLY A 104 -12.36 -42.77 -2.69
N GLU A 105 -12.57 -43.20 -1.45
CA GLU A 105 -12.02 -42.58 -0.23
C GLU A 105 -10.49 -42.57 -0.19
N ASP A 106 -9.85 -43.72 -0.42
CA ASP A 106 -8.39 -43.86 -0.32
C ASP A 106 -7.66 -42.95 -1.31
N TRP A 107 -8.18 -42.88 -2.54
CA TRP A 107 -7.63 -42.01 -3.59
C TRP A 107 -7.74 -40.55 -3.19
N VAL A 108 -8.89 -40.13 -2.66
CA VAL A 108 -9.13 -38.74 -2.25
C VAL A 108 -8.29 -38.36 -1.03
N ARG A 109 -8.12 -39.27 -0.07
CA ARG A 109 -7.24 -39.09 1.10
C ARG A 109 -5.80 -38.80 0.66
N GLU A 110 -5.27 -39.59 -0.27
CA GLU A 110 -3.93 -39.37 -0.83
C GLU A 110 -3.84 -38.05 -1.61
N PHE A 111 -4.88 -37.68 -2.36
CA PHE A 111 -4.92 -36.43 -3.11
C PHE A 111 -4.92 -35.21 -2.20
N VAL A 112 -5.74 -35.21 -1.15
CA VAL A 112 -5.79 -34.14 -0.13
C VAL A 112 -4.41 -33.97 0.50
N ALA A 113 -3.76 -35.06 0.91
CA ALA A 113 -2.41 -35.02 1.46
C ALA A 113 -1.39 -34.46 0.45
N ALA A 114 -1.44 -34.89 -0.81
CA ALA A 114 -0.55 -34.41 -1.86
C ALA A 114 -0.75 -32.92 -2.19
N ALA A 115 -2.00 -32.43 -2.17
CA ALA A 115 -2.31 -31.02 -2.38
C ALA A 115 -1.82 -30.15 -1.23
N LEU A 116 -1.97 -30.61 0.02
CA LEU A 116 -1.56 -29.88 1.23
C LEU A 116 -0.03 -29.83 1.42
N ARG A 117 0.72 -30.82 0.90
CA ARG A 117 2.20 -30.77 0.86
C ARG A 117 2.74 -29.55 0.11
N LYS A 118 1.96 -28.97 -0.80
CA LYS A 118 2.33 -27.75 -1.54
C LYS A 118 1.98 -26.50 -0.73
N VAL A 119 2.93 -26.05 0.10
CA VAL A 119 2.77 -24.89 1.00
C VAL A 119 2.24 -23.62 0.30
N SER A 120 2.65 -23.37 -0.96
CA SER A 120 2.20 -22.22 -1.75
C SER A 120 0.72 -22.27 -2.15
N LEU A 121 0.10 -23.45 -2.14
CA LEU A 121 -1.28 -23.66 -2.56
C LEU A 121 -2.27 -23.75 -1.40
N ALA A 122 -1.78 -24.06 -0.19
CA ALA A 122 -2.61 -24.36 0.97
C ALA A 122 -3.72 -23.31 1.21
N GLU A 123 -3.45 -22.03 0.95
CA GLU A 123 -4.41 -20.93 1.11
C GLU A 123 -5.53 -20.88 0.05
N HIS A 124 -5.35 -21.51 -1.11
CA HIS A 124 -6.28 -21.39 -2.24
C HIS A 124 -7.12 -22.64 -2.48
N VAL A 125 -6.73 -23.76 -1.88
CA VAL A 125 -7.37 -25.06 -2.06
C VAL A 125 -8.62 -25.33 -1.21
N PRO A 126 -9.00 -24.59 -0.14
CA PRO A 126 -10.20 -24.94 0.65
C PRO A 126 -11.49 -25.11 -0.17
N PRO A 127 -11.84 -24.23 -1.14
CA PRO A 127 -13.06 -24.44 -1.92
C PRO A 127 -13.04 -25.69 -2.83
N LEU A 128 -11.86 -26.27 -3.08
CA LEU A 128 -11.70 -27.52 -3.81
C LEU A 128 -11.67 -28.74 -2.86
N LEU A 129 -11.00 -28.63 -1.71
CA LEU A 129 -10.80 -29.74 -0.79
C LEU A 129 -11.96 -29.94 0.20
N ASP A 130 -12.64 -28.88 0.62
CA ASP A 130 -13.73 -28.98 1.60
C ASP A 130 -14.80 -30.00 1.19
N PRO A 131 -15.35 -29.99 -0.05
CA PRO A 131 -16.35 -30.97 -0.45
C PRO A 131 -15.83 -32.40 -0.44
N LEU A 132 -14.54 -32.60 -0.74
CA LEU A 132 -13.91 -33.93 -0.74
C LEU A 132 -13.71 -34.44 0.69
N ILE A 133 -13.26 -33.56 1.58
CA ILE A 133 -13.09 -33.84 3.02
C ILE A 133 -14.45 -34.16 3.66
N ASP A 134 -15.48 -33.38 3.33
CA ASP A 134 -16.83 -33.56 3.88
C ASP A 134 -17.47 -34.86 3.35
N THR A 135 -17.31 -35.19 2.06
CA THR A 135 -17.91 -36.40 1.45
C THR A 135 -17.41 -37.70 2.10
N PHE A 136 -16.14 -37.76 2.47
CA PHE A 136 -15.49 -38.95 3.05
C PHE A 136 -15.14 -38.80 4.54
N GLU A 137 -15.67 -37.75 5.19
CA GLU A 137 -15.44 -37.47 6.61
C GLU A 137 -13.94 -37.47 7.02
N LEU A 138 -13.07 -36.98 6.15
CA LEU A 138 -11.62 -37.01 6.36
C LEU A 138 -11.18 -36.12 7.56
N PRO A 139 -9.98 -36.35 8.12
CA PRO A 139 -9.39 -35.47 9.12
C PRO A 139 -9.24 -34.04 8.58
N LEU A 140 -9.45 -33.05 9.45
CA LEU A 140 -9.26 -31.65 9.08
C LEU A 140 -7.77 -31.34 8.91
N PRO A 141 -7.37 -30.47 7.97
CA PRO A 141 -5.96 -30.13 7.78
C PRO A 141 -5.35 -29.37 8.95
N ASP A 142 -4.12 -29.70 9.35
CA ASP A 142 -3.39 -28.96 10.39
C ASP A 142 -2.60 -27.76 9.84
N ALA A 143 -2.52 -27.60 8.52
CA ALA A 143 -1.70 -26.59 7.88
C ALA A 143 -2.24 -25.15 8.14
N PRO A 144 -1.50 -24.24 8.79
CA PRO A 144 -2.01 -22.90 9.13
C PRO A 144 -2.48 -22.08 7.92
N ARG A 145 -1.79 -22.21 6.78
CA ARG A 145 -2.16 -21.51 5.53
C ARG A 145 -3.49 -21.99 4.95
N TYR A 146 -3.90 -23.22 5.22
CA TYR A 146 -5.22 -23.72 4.81
C TYR A 146 -6.33 -22.96 5.53
N TRP A 147 -6.20 -22.78 6.84
CA TRP A 147 -7.16 -22.04 7.66
C TRP A 147 -7.22 -20.55 7.31
N LEU A 148 -6.10 -19.95 6.94
CA LEU A 148 -6.08 -18.60 6.37
C LEU A 148 -6.96 -18.48 5.12
N GLY A 149 -6.84 -19.45 4.21
CA GLY A 149 -7.66 -19.53 3.00
C GLY A 149 -9.14 -19.78 3.27
N TRP A 150 -9.41 -20.68 4.21
CA TRP A 150 -10.75 -21.03 4.65
C TRP A 150 -11.46 -19.82 5.27
N MET A 151 -10.77 -19.07 6.14
CA MET A 151 -11.29 -17.83 6.73
C MET A 151 -11.67 -16.77 5.68
N ARG A 152 -10.98 -16.73 4.53
CA ARG A 152 -11.27 -15.77 3.45
C ARG A 152 -12.48 -16.13 2.59
N THR A 153 -12.76 -17.42 2.44
CA THR A 153 -13.64 -17.90 1.36
C THR A 153 -14.83 -18.73 1.84
N ARG A 154 -14.76 -19.29 3.06
CA ARG A 154 -15.67 -20.33 3.55
C ARG A 154 -16.07 -20.18 5.03
N SER A 155 -15.66 -19.11 5.71
CA SER A 155 -15.87 -18.95 7.15
C SER A 155 -17.33 -18.78 7.59
N ALA A 156 -18.23 -18.41 6.67
CA ALA A 156 -19.63 -18.11 7.01
C ALA A 156 -20.32 -19.33 7.64
N PRO A 157 -21.05 -19.19 8.78
CA PRO A 157 -21.75 -20.30 9.41
C PRO A 157 -22.73 -20.99 8.45
N ALA A 158 -22.64 -22.32 8.36
CA ALA A 158 -23.46 -23.14 7.50
C ALA A 158 -23.59 -24.55 8.10
N HIS A 159 -24.78 -25.14 7.95
CA HIS A 159 -25.06 -26.52 8.40
C HIS A 159 -24.46 -27.53 7.42
N HIS A 160 -24.25 -28.77 7.88
CA HIS A 160 -23.73 -29.89 7.08
C HIS A 160 -22.31 -29.70 6.50
N CYS A 161 -21.46 -28.89 7.14
CA CYS A 161 -20.05 -28.74 6.73
C CYS A 161 -19.06 -28.80 7.89
N ARG A 162 -19.48 -29.40 9.03
CA ARG A 162 -18.68 -29.49 10.26
C ARG A 162 -18.15 -28.11 10.69
N TRP A 163 -18.98 -27.08 10.55
CA TRP A 163 -18.56 -25.69 10.68
C TRP A 163 -17.90 -25.41 12.03
N GLU A 164 -18.49 -25.87 13.14
CA GLU A 164 -17.94 -25.66 14.48
C GLU A 164 -16.52 -26.22 14.60
N LYS A 165 -16.31 -27.48 14.20
CA LYS A 165 -14.98 -28.12 14.21
C LYS A 165 -13.96 -27.36 13.36
N ARG A 166 -14.37 -26.89 12.18
CA ARG A 166 -13.52 -26.09 11.28
C ARG A 166 -13.22 -24.70 11.85
N PHE A 167 -14.19 -24.06 12.48
CA PHE A 167 -14.02 -22.75 13.09
C PHE A 167 -13.07 -22.82 14.30
N ILE A 168 -13.20 -23.84 15.15
CA ILE A 168 -12.28 -24.10 16.26
C ILE A 168 -10.86 -24.35 15.72
N ALA A 169 -10.70 -25.19 14.70
CA ALA A 169 -9.40 -25.43 14.06
C ALA A 169 -8.80 -24.15 13.44
N ALA A 170 -9.64 -23.29 12.85
CA ALA A 170 -9.20 -22.00 12.33
C ALA A 170 -8.75 -21.03 13.43
N CYS A 171 -9.37 -21.05 14.61
CA CYS A 171 -8.93 -20.24 15.76
C CYS A 171 -7.58 -20.72 16.32
N ALA A 172 -7.36 -22.04 16.32
CA ALA A 172 -6.09 -22.65 16.72
C ALA A 172 -4.95 -22.30 15.74
N ALA A 173 -5.27 -21.99 14.48
CA ALA A 173 -4.27 -21.63 13.47
C ALA A 173 -3.77 -20.17 13.63
N PRO A 174 -2.45 -19.95 13.78
CA PRO A 174 -1.90 -18.61 13.96
C PRO A 174 -2.14 -17.71 12.76
N ASN A 175 -2.65 -16.51 13.02
CA ASN A 175 -2.90 -15.46 12.03
C ASN A 175 -3.84 -15.85 10.87
N ALA A 176 -4.74 -16.82 11.08
CA ALA A 176 -5.74 -17.21 10.08
C ALA A 176 -6.83 -16.13 9.88
N PHE A 177 -7.13 -15.35 10.92
CA PHE A 177 -8.15 -14.31 10.90
C PHE A 177 -7.62 -13.07 10.17
N VAL A 178 -8.20 -12.77 9.00
CA VAL A 178 -7.81 -11.65 8.14
C VAL A 178 -8.99 -10.75 7.79
N VAL A 179 -8.67 -9.52 7.39
CA VAL A 179 -9.64 -8.45 7.15
C VAL A 179 -10.64 -8.84 6.04
N PRO A 180 -11.96 -8.76 6.30
CA PRO A 180 -12.99 -8.92 5.28
C PRO A 180 -12.88 -7.82 4.23
N HIS A 181 -13.12 -8.15 2.97
CA HIS A 181 -13.33 -7.13 1.95
C HIS A 181 -14.80 -6.69 2.06
N GLY A 182 -15.06 -5.46 2.50
CA GLY A 182 -16.42 -4.91 2.57
C GLY A 182 -16.72 -4.11 3.85
N ASP A 183 -17.96 -3.65 3.95
CA ASP A 183 -18.46 -2.91 5.11
C ASP A 183 -18.55 -3.82 6.36
N ARG A 184 -18.12 -3.29 7.51
CA ARG A 184 -18.08 -4.02 8.79
C ARG A 184 -19.47 -4.44 9.23
N THR A 185 -20.45 -3.53 9.13
CA THR A 185 -21.82 -3.77 9.59
C THR A 185 -22.47 -4.87 8.77
N THR A 186 -22.33 -4.78 7.44
CA THR A 186 -22.81 -5.80 6.50
C THR A 186 -22.20 -7.18 6.77
N TYR A 187 -20.90 -7.24 7.06
CA TYR A 187 -20.22 -8.50 7.40
C TYR A 187 -20.72 -9.08 8.73
N LEU A 188 -20.88 -8.24 9.76
CA LEU A 188 -21.40 -8.65 11.06
C LEU A 188 -22.85 -9.17 10.95
N ASP A 189 -23.72 -8.44 10.25
CA ASP A 189 -25.11 -8.85 10.01
C ASP A 189 -25.20 -10.19 9.29
N GLN A 190 -24.29 -10.44 8.34
CA GLN A 190 -24.18 -11.72 7.67
C GLN A 190 -23.80 -12.84 8.66
N VAL A 191 -22.81 -12.62 9.52
CA VAL A 191 -22.39 -13.59 10.54
C VAL A 191 -23.54 -13.88 11.50
N VAL A 192 -24.18 -12.84 12.06
CA VAL A 192 -25.32 -12.97 12.99
C VAL A 192 -26.45 -13.77 12.36
N ARG A 193 -26.86 -13.41 11.13
CA ARG A 193 -27.94 -14.12 10.42
C ARG A 193 -27.58 -15.58 10.16
N ARG A 194 -26.36 -15.86 9.73
CA ARG A 194 -25.90 -17.21 9.40
C ARG A 194 -25.74 -18.07 10.65
N ALA A 195 -25.22 -17.51 11.75
CA ALA A 195 -25.09 -18.19 13.03
C ALA A 195 -26.46 -18.56 13.60
N ARG A 196 -27.45 -17.66 13.50
CA ARG A 196 -28.84 -17.97 13.86
C ARG A 196 -29.40 -19.14 13.05
N ASN A 197 -29.19 -19.13 11.73
CA ASN A 197 -29.65 -20.22 10.86
C ASN A 197 -28.94 -21.54 11.15
N LEU A 198 -27.65 -21.50 11.52
CA LEU A 198 -26.89 -22.67 11.93
C LEU A 198 -27.48 -23.27 13.22
N ARG A 199 -27.65 -22.45 14.27
CA ARG A 199 -28.18 -22.86 15.57
C ARG A 199 -29.61 -23.41 15.50
N ALA A 200 -30.39 -22.96 14.52
CA ALA A 200 -31.73 -23.49 14.26
C ALA A 200 -31.70 -24.89 13.62
N ALA A 201 -30.62 -25.26 12.93
CA ALA A 201 -30.47 -26.53 12.24
C ALA A 201 -29.67 -27.57 13.07
N GLU A 202 -28.62 -27.13 13.78
CA GLU A 202 -27.77 -27.97 14.64
C GLU A 202 -27.28 -27.17 15.87
N PRO A 203 -27.20 -27.77 17.07
CA PRO A 203 -26.72 -27.07 18.27
C PRO A 203 -25.21 -26.75 18.18
N THR A 204 -24.79 -25.63 18.78
CA THR A 204 -23.38 -25.20 18.87
C THR A 204 -22.90 -25.15 20.32
N ASP A 205 -21.65 -25.52 20.59
CA ASP A 205 -20.98 -25.39 21.89
C ASP A 205 -20.35 -23.99 22.03
N ASP A 206 -21.16 -23.05 22.51
CA ASP A 206 -20.75 -21.66 22.71
C ASP A 206 -19.55 -21.49 23.67
N PRO A 207 -19.43 -22.24 24.80
CA PRO A 207 -18.21 -22.28 25.61
C PRO A 207 -16.96 -22.73 24.83
N ALA A 208 -17.05 -23.77 24.00
CA ALA A 208 -15.92 -24.22 23.18
C ALA A 208 -15.53 -23.17 22.13
N LEU A 209 -16.51 -22.52 21.49
CA LEU A 209 -16.29 -21.43 20.53
C LEU A 209 -15.63 -20.21 21.18
N LEU A 210 -16.06 -19.85 22.40
CA LEU A 210 -15.44 -18.79 23.18
C LEU A 210 -13.98 -19.14 23.50
N ARG A 211 -13.72 -20.33 24.06
CA ARG A 211 -12.37 -20.78 24.39
C ARG A 211 -11.46 -20.80 23.15
N ALA A 212 -11.98 -21.19 22.00
CA ALA A 212 -11.24 -21.16 20.74
C ALA A 212 -10.88 -19.73 20.32
N LEU A 213 -11.83 -18.79 20.35
CA LEU A 213 -11.57 -17.39 20.02
C LEU A 213 -10.59 -16.71 20.98
N LEU A 214 -10.62 -17.07 22.27
CA LEU A 214 -9.68 -16.54 23.27
C LEU A 214 -8.21 -16.88 22.95
N GLN A 215 -7.94 -18.03 22.31
CA GLN A 215 -6.58 -18.42 21.90
C GLN A 215 -5.93 -17.41 20.94
N ILE A 216 -6.74 -16.69 20.14
CA ILE A 216 -6.24 -15.68 19.20
C ILE A 216 -5.63 -14.50 19.95
N PHE A 217 -6.24 -14.10 21.06
CA PHE A 217 -5.78 -13.01 21.91
C PHE A 217 -4.61 -13.46 22.78
N ASP A 218 -4.71 -14.66 23.38
CA ASP A 218 -3.66 -15.27 24.19
C ASP A 218 -2.34 -15.44 23.43
N ARG A 219 -2.41 -15.92 22.19
CA ARG A 219 -1.24 -16.07 21.31
C ARG A 219 -0.65 -14.75 20.82
N GLY A 220 -1.37 -13.63 20.93
CA GLY A 220 -0.93 -12.34 20.40
C GLY A 220 -0.94 -12.27 18.86
N ASP A 221 -1.95 -12.85 18.21
CA ASP A 221 -2.10 -12.74 16.76
C ASP A 221 -2.15 -11.27 16.31
N ARG A 222 -1.87 -10.99 15.03
CA ARG A 222 -1.86 -9.62 14.48
C ARG A 222 -3.13 -8.85 14.86
N ILE A 223 -2.97 -7.56 15.20
CA ILE A 223 -4.08 -6.67 15.60
C ILE A 223 -5.27 -6.70 14.62
N GLY A 224 -5.00 -6.83 13.32
CA GLY A 224 -6.04 -7.02 12.32
C GLY A 224 -6.89 -8.27 12.55
N GLY A 225 -6.26 -9.41 12.85
CA GLY A 225 -6.94 -10.68 13.16
C GLY A 225 -7.70 -10.65 14.48
N GLN A 226 -7.12 -10.03 15.52
CA GLN A 226 -7.80 -9.82 16.80
C GLN A 226 -9.09 -8.98 16.65
N ARG A 227 -9.07 -7.95 15.79
CA ARG A 227 -10.28 -7.18 15.45
C ARG A 227 -11.34 -8.01 14.76
N ILE A 228 -10.96 -8.99 13.95
CA ILE A 228 -11.93 -9.90 13.31
C ILE A 228 -12.46 -10.89 14.34
N ALA A 229 -11.61 -11.44 15.22
CA ALA A 229 -12.05 -12.27 16.33
C ALA A 229 -13.08 -11.54 17.23
N MET A 230 -12.91 -10.24 17.46
CA MET A 230 -13.90 -9.39 18.14
C MET A 230 -15.25 -9.34 17.41
N LEU A 231 -15.27 -9.25 16.07
CA LEU A 231 -16.51 -9.31 15.29
C LEU A 231 -17.19 -10.68 15.42
N TRP A 232 -16.42 -11.76 15.54
CA TRP A 232 -16.96 -13.09 15.77
C TRP A 232 -17.50 -13.27 17.19
N LEU A 233 -16.84 -12.71 18.21
CA LEU A 233 -17.38 -12.66 19.58
C LEU A 233 -18.74 -11.95 19.61
N GLU A 234 -18.86 -10.82 18.90
CA GLU A 234 -20.10 -10.06 18.75
C GLU A 234 -21.15 -10.83 17.93
N GLY A 235 -20.76 -11.32 16.75
CA GLY A 235 -21.66 -11.96 15.79
C GLY A 235 -22.22 -13.31 16.25
N LEU A 236 -21.47 -14.05 17.08
CA LEU A 236 -21.92 -15.28 17.72
C LEU A 236 -22.63 -15.02 19.06
N GLY A 237 -22.61 -13.79 19.58
CA GLY A 237 -23.22 -13.44 20.86
C GLY A 237 -22.49 -13.99 22.08
N LEU A 238 -21.16 -14.15 22.00
CA LEU A 238 -20.35 -14.81 23.04
C LEU A 238 -19.82 -13.84 24.12
N ILE A 239 -19.95 -12.52 23.90
CA ILE A 239 -19.47 -11.50 24.83
C ILE A 239 -19.98 -11.69 26.28
N PRO A 240 -21.27 -12.02 26.53
CA PRO A 240 -21.77 -12.21 27.90
C PRO A 240 -21.15 -13.41 28.63
N LEU A 241 -20.50 -14.33 27.91
CA LEU A 241 -19.84 -15.51 28.49
C LEU A 241 -18.38 -15.22 28.90
N LEU A 242 -17.83 -14.03 28.61
CA LEU A 242 -16.45 -13.69 29.01
C LEU A 242 -16.19 -13.85 30.53
N PRO A 243 -17.12 -13.48 31.44
CA PRO A 243 -16.91 -13.68 32.88
C PRO A 243 -16.82 -15.15 33.30
N THR A 244 -17.44 -16.09 32.58
CA THR A 244 -17.41 -17.51 32.95
C THR A 244 -16.05 -18.17 32.65
N GLU A 245 -15.26 -17.58 31.75
CA GLU A 245 -13.90 -18.00 31.40
C GLU A 245 -12.84 -17.00 31.91
N ARG A 246 -13.12 -16.30 33.03
CA ARG A 246 -12.32 -15.18 33.56
C ARG A 246 -10.82 -15.44 33.63
N THR A 247 -10.40 -16.63 34.08
CA THR A 247 -8.99 -17.01 34.15
C THR A 247 -8.32 -16.98 32.77
N ARG A 248 -8.99 -17.49 31.73
CA ARG A 248 -8.47 -17.47 30.34
C ARG A 248 -8.53 -16.08 29.74
N VAL A 249 -9.57 -15.30 30.06
CA VAL A 249 -9.67 -13.92 29.60
C VAL A 249 -8.52 -13.09 30.15
N ILE A 250 -8.23 -13.20 31.46
CA ILE A 250 -7.14 -12.48 32.12
C ILE A 250 -5.78 -12.93 31.54
N ALA A 251 -5.56 -14.24 31.38
CA ALA A 251 -4.33 -14.76 30.78
C ALA A 251 -4.10 -14.25 29.34
N ALA A 252 -5.16 -13.97 28.58
CA ALA A 252 -5.05 -13.44 27.23
C ALA A 252 -4.75 -11.93 27.16
N LEU A 253 -4.97 -11.18 28.25
CA LEU A 253 -4.86 -9.73 28.25
C LEU A 253 -3.45 -9.21 27.92
N PRO A 254 -2.33 -9.79 28.38
CA PRO A 254 -1.00 -9.26 28.06
C PRO A 254 -0.71 -9.16 26.56
N ASN A 255 -1.19 -10.13 25.78
CA ASN A 255 -0.95 -10.23 24.33
C ASN A 255 -2.10 -9.64 23.48
N ALA A 256 -3.22 -9.29 24.10
CA ALA A 256 -4.36 -8.69 23.42
C ALA A 256 -4.12 -7.23 23.02
N GLY A 257 -4.79 -6.77 21.97
CA GLY A 257 -4.86 -5.37 21.57
C GLY A 257 -5.87 -4.58 22.42
N GLY A 258 -5.63 -3.28 22.57
CA GLY A 258 -6.41 -2.41 23.46
C GLY A 258 -7.94 -2.43 23.28
N ALA A 259 -8.45 -2.78 22.10
CA ALA A 259 -9.90 -2.91 21.86
C ALA A 259 -10.52 -4.11 22.60
N PHE A 260 -9.86 -5.29 22.56
CA PHE A 260 -10.30 -6.45 23.31
C PHE A 260 -10.07 -6.25 24.81
N ALA A 261 -8.91 -5.71 25.20
CA ALA A 261 -8.63 -5.41 26.60
C ALA A 261 -9.70 -4.50 27.22
N LYS A 262 -10.14 -3.46 26.51
CA LYS A 262 -11.25 -2.59 26.95
C LYS A 262 -12.57 -3.34 27.11
N LEU A 263 -12.91 -4.23 26.18
CA LEU A 263 -14.13 -5.04 26.25
C LEU A 263 -14.07 -6.01 27.43
N ALA A 264 -12.96 -6.73 27.58
CA ALA A 264 -12.72 -7.70 28.64
C ALA A 264 -12.79 -7.05 30.02
N ILE A 265 -12.10 -5.93 30.24
CA ILE A 265 -12.18 -5.16 31.49
C ILE A 265 -13.63 -4.76 31.80
N LYS A 266 -14.37 -4.26 30.80
CA LYS A 266 -15.78 -3.87 30.99
C LYS A 266 -16.64 -5.06 31.44
N GLN A 267 -16.46 -6.24 30.84
CA GLN A 267 -17.26 -7.42 31.17
C GLN A 267 -16.85 -8.04 32.51
N LEU A 268 -15.55 -8.14 32.78
CA LEU A 268 -15.03 -8.69 34.03
C LEU A 268 -15.40 -7.82 35.24
N LEU A 269 -15.26 -6.49 35.15
CA LEU A 269 -15.62 -5.59 36.25
C LEU A 269 -17.12 -5.40 36.46
N ALA A 270 -17.94 -5.76 35.46
CA ALA A 270 -19.39 -5.82 35.61
C ALA A 270 -19.84 -7.10 36.33
N ALA A 271 -18.98 -8.13 36.38
CA ALA A 271 -19.16 -9.33 37.18
C ALA A 271 -18.53 -9.16 38.57
N ASP A 272 -18.94 -10.01 39.51
CA ASP A 272 -18.34 -10.05 40.83
C ASP A 272 -17.02 -10.84 40.76
N LEU A 273 -15.89 -10.12 40.82
CA LEU A 273 -14.55 -10.70 40.79
C LEU A 273 -14.07 -10.96 42.22
N SER A 274 -13.42 -12.10 42.43
CA SER A 274 -12.67 -12.32 43.67
C SER A 274 -11.46 -11.38 43.76
N ASP A 275 -10.96 -11.14 44.96
CA ASP A 275 -9.75 -10.33 45.18
C ASP A 275 -8.53 -10.91 44.43
N ALA A 276 -8.46 -12.23 44.30
CA ALA A 276 -7.42 -12.91 43.51
C ALA A 276 -7.57 -12.61 42.00
N ASP A 277 -8.78 -12.75 41.44
CA ASP A 277 -9.03 -12.44 40.03
C ASP A 277 -8.80 -10.95 39.71
N LEU A 278 -9.13 -10.06 40.65
CA LEU A 278 -8.90 -8.62 40.52
C LEU A 278 -7.40 -8.26 40.58
N THR A 279 -6.64 -8.97 41.41
CA THR A 279 -5.18 -8.86 41.46
C THR A 279 -4.54 -9.30 40.14
N ASP A 280 -4.93 -10.47 39.62
CA ASP A 280 -4.44 -10.99 38.34
C ASP A 280 -4.80 -10.06 37.17
N LEU A 281 -6.02 -9.51 37.17
CA LEU A 281 -6.46 -8.51 36.19
C LEU A 281 -5.61 -7.23 36.27
N ALA A 282 -5.27 -6.79 37.48
CA ALA A 282 -4.43 -5.61 37.67
C ALA A 282 -3.01 -5.84 37.14
N LEU A 283 -2.38 -6.95 37.49
CA LEU A 283 -1.06 -7.33 37.00
C LEU A 283 -1.02 -7.47 35.46
N ALA A 284 -2.09 -7.95 34.84
CA ALA A 284 -2.16 -8.09 33.38
C ALA A 284 -2.33 -6.76 32.62
N ILE A 285 -2.91 -5.72 33.25
CA ILE A 285 -3.25 -4.45 32.58
C ILE A 285 -2.32 -3.29 32.93
N LEU A 286 -1.87 -3.20 34.17
CA LEU A 286 -1.06 -2.07 34.66
C LEU A 286 0.25 -1.86 33.88
N PRO A 287 0.99 -2.90 33.44
CA PRO A 287 2.20 -2.75 32.64
C PRO A 287 1.98 -2.26 31.20
N ARG A 288 0.72 -2.16 30.75
CA ARG A 288 0.40 -1.83 29.36
C ARG A 288 0.51 -0.33 29.08
N SER A 289 0.82 0.03 27.84
CA SER A 289 0.96 1.41 27.39
C SER A 289 -0.36 2.17 27.24
N GLU A 290 -1.52 1.50 27.27
CA GLU A 290 -2.82 2.15 27.13
C GLU A 290 -3.31 2.82 28.43
N LYS A 291 -2.83 4.05 28.62
CA LYS A 291 -3.10 4.93 29.78
C LYS A 291 -4.56 5.00 30.25
N GLY A 292 -5.54 4.88 29.36
CA GLY A 292 -6.96 4.90 29.71
C GLY A 292 -7.47 3.63 30.41
N LEU A 293 -6.85 2.47 30.14
CA LEU A 293 -7.19 1.20 30.77
C LEU A 293 -6.60 1.12 32.18
N THR A 294 -5.37 1.61 32.35
CA THR A 294 -4.69 1.74 33.64
C THR A 294 -5.58 2.44 34.67
N ARG A 295 -6.22 3.56 34.30
CA ARG A 295 -7.09 4.31 35.22
C ARG A 295 -8.33 3.53 35.67
N ILE A 296 -8.94 2.77 34.77
CA ILE A 296 -10.13 1.97 35.07
C ILE A 296 -9.77 0.87 36.08
N VAL A 297 -8.62 0.24 35.88
CA VAL A 297 -8.13 -0.87 36.71
C VAL A 297 -7.59 -0.38 38.05
N VAL A 298 -6.83 0.73 38.10
CA VAL A 298 -6.40 1.40 39.35
C VAL A 298 -7.60 1.75 40.23
N LYS A 299 -8.68 2.28 39.63
CA LYS A 299 -9.93 2.57 40.36
C LYS A 299 -10.65 1.31 40.84
N ALA A 300 -10.55 0.20 40.12
CA ALA A 300 -11.11 -1.07 40.59
C ALA A 300 -10.26 -1.67 41.73
N ALA A 301 -8.93 -1.53 41.65
CA ALA A 301 -7.97 -2.06 42.61
C ALA A 301 -8.07 -1.41 44.00
N THR A 302 -8.70 -0.23 44.15
CA THR A 302 -9.01 0.35 45.47
C THR A 302 -9.92 -0.56 46.32
N ARG A 303 -10.60 -1.54 45.72
CA ARG A 303 -11.42 -2.52 46.46
C ARG A 303 -10.58 -3.55 47.20
N LEU A 304 -9.32 -3.74 46.81
CA LEU A 304 -8.41 -4.69 47.44
C LEU A 304 -8.00 -4.16 48.82
N THR A 305 -8.23 -4.95 49.85
CA THR A 305 -7.87 -4.63 51.24
C THR A 305 -6.47 -5.12 51.61
N ALA A 306 -5.96 -6.14 50.93
CA ALA A 306 -4.61 -6.68 51.08
C ALA A 306 -3.97 -6.93 49.69
N PRO A 307 -3.27 -5.94 49.08
CA PRO A 307 -2.63 -6.11 47.79
C PRO A 307 -1.43 -7.07 47.88
N SER A 308 -1.15 -7.81 46.80
CA SER A 308 0.07 -8.63 46.71
C SER A 308 1.31 -7.75 46.53
N GLN A 309 2.49 -8.28 46.90
CA GLN A 309 3.77 -7.56 46.73
C GLN A 309 4.03 -7.21 45.26
N ASP A 310 3.76 -8.13 44.33
CA ASP A 310 3.92 -7.90 42.89
C ASP A 310 3.05 -6.74 42.39
N LEU A 311 1.85 -6.57 42.95
CA LEU A 311 0.95 -5.48 42.61
C LEU A 311 1.44 -4.14 43.19
N LEU A 312 1.93 -4.14 44.43
CA LEU A 312 2.55 -2.96 45.04
C LEU A 312 3.75 -2.47 44.23
N ASP A 313 4.65 -3.37 43.84
CA ASP A 313 5.84 -3.05 43.04
C ASP A 313 5.44 -2.48 41.66
N THR A 314 4.43 -3.06 41.02
CA THR A 314 3.90 -2.60 39.73
C THR A 314 3.29 -1.19 39.83
N VAL A 315 2.53 -0.90 40.90
CA VAL A 315 1.92 0.42 41.11
C VAL A 315 2.98 1.47 41.50
N GLN A 316 4.00 1.07 42.27
CA GLN A 316 5.14 1.93 42.61
C GLN A 316 5.91 2.36 41.36
N LEU A 317 6.11 1.45 40.40
CA LEU A 317 6.74 1.79 39.12
C LEU A 317 5.94 2.85 38.36
N ILE A 318 4.61 2.71 38.29
CA ILE A 318 3.71 3.67 37.64
C ILE A 318 3.71 5.02 38.36
N ALA A 319 3.81 5.03 39.68
CA ALA A 319 3.89 6.26 40.49
C ALA A 319 5.13 7.11 40.16
N THR A 320 6.18 6.50 39.59
CA THR A 320 7.42 7.15 39.17
C THR A 320 7.50 7.47 37.67
N ASP A 321 6.48 7.13 36.88
CA ASP A 321 6.45 7.32 35.42
C ASP A 321 6.24 8.80 35.00
N GLN A 322 6.66 9.16 33.79
CA GLN A 322 6.56 10.49 33.17
C GLN A 322 5.10 10.96 32.95
N ASP A 323 4.13 10.04 32.98
CA ASP A 323 2.70 10.37 32.90
C ASP A 323 2.16 10.92 34.24
N THR A 324 2.18 12.25 34.36
CA THR A 324 1.70 12.96 35.55
C THR A 324 0.26 12.63 35.99
N THR A 325 -0.60 12.09 35.11
CA THR A 325 -1.98 11.74 35.47
C THR A 325 -2.09 10.34 36.05
N ASN A 326 -1.42 9.35 35.47
CA ASN A 326 -1.46 7.98 35.99
C ASN A 326 -0.55 7.83 37.22
N ALA A 327 0.58 8.56 37.25
CA ALA A 327 1.46 8.62 38.42
C ALA A 327 0.74 9.21 39.65
N ALA A 328 -0.12 10.22 39.46
CA ALA A 328 -0.95 10.74 40.55
C ALA A 328 -1.94 9.70 41.08
N LEU A 329 -2.70 9.05 40.20
CA LEU A 329 -3.66 8.01 40.58
C LEU A 329 -2.99 6.79 41.24
N ALA A 330 -1.78 6.43 40.82
CA ALA A 330 -0.98 5.37 41.44
C ALA A 330 -0.49 5.76 42.84
N ARG A 331 -0.04 7.01 43.04
CA ARG A 331 0.32 7.54 44.37
C ARG A 331 -0.88 7.55 45.32
N ASP A 332 -2.04 8.00 44.85
CA ASP A 332 -3.27 8.02 45.64
C ASP A 332 -3.70 6.60 46.04
N LEU A 333 -3.52 5.61 45.15
CA LEU A 333 -3.80 4.20 45.44
C LEU A 333 -2.83 3.62 46.49
N LEU A 334 -1.53 3.93 46.41
CA LEU A 334 -0.54 3.51 47.40
C LEU A 334 -0.80 4.13 48.78
N GLU A 335 -1.19 5.40 48.83
CA GLU A 335 -1.59 6.07 50.08
C GLU A 335 -2.84 5.41 50.67
N HIS A 336 -3.80 5.02 49.83
CA HIS A 336 -4.99 4.29 50.26
C HIS A 336 -4.65 2.92 50.88
N TRP A 337 -3.72 2.17 50.28
CA TRP A 337 -3.30 0.87 50.84
C TRP A 337 -2.42 1.02 52.09
N ASN A 338 -1.61 2.08 52.19
CA ASN A 338 -0.82 2.39 53.37
C ASN A 338 -1.67 2.90 54.56
N THR A 339 -2.90 3.34 54.31
CA THR A 339 -3.85 3.82 55.34
C THR A 339 -4.85 2.75 55.79
N GLY A 340 -4.76 1.52 55.25
CA GLY A 340 -5.52 0.34 55.71
C GLY A 340 -5.09 -0.17 57.10
N PRO A 341 -5.93 -0.96 57.80
CA PRO A 341 -5.86 -1.17 59.24
C PRO A 341 -4.78 -2.18 59.67
N THR A 342 -3.51 -1.88 59.45
CA THR A 342 -2.40 -2.46 60.21
C THR A 342 -1.31 -1.42 60.30
N GLY A 343 -1.32 -0.68 61.40
CA GLY A 343 -0.23 0.20 61.77
C GLY A 343 1.02 -0.61 62.07
N GLN A 344 2.07 -0.38 61.30
CA GLN A 344 3.45 -0.46 61.80
C GLN A 344 4.28 0.67 61.16
N PRO A 345 4.80 1.62 61.95
CA PRO A 345 5.66 2.68 61.43
C PRO A 345 7.07 2.13 61.19
N GLN A 346 7.63 2.34 60.00
CA GLN A 346 9.07 2.22 59.80
C GLN A 346 9.81 3.49 60.26
N PRO A 347 11.05 3.37 60.79
CA PRO A 347 11.72 4.44 61.49
C PRO A 347 12.38 5.45 60.54
N SER A 348 12.33 6.72 60.93
CA SER A 348 13.10 7.80 60.32
C SER A 348 14.60 7.59 60.54
N PRO A 349 15.46 7.80 59.53
CA PRO A 349 16.86 8.10 59.77
C PRO A 349 17.00 9.62 59.91
N GLY A 350 17.20 10.08 61.14
CA GLY A 350 17.82 11.38 61.39
C GLY A 350 19.31 11.33 61.05
N GLY A 351 19.86 12.44 60.55
CA GLY A 351 21.28 12.58 60.27
C GLY A 351 21.64 13.85 59.51
N ASP A 352 21.69 14.96 60.25
CA ASP A 352 22.57 16.11 60.15
C ASP A 352 22.77 16.94 58.86
N LEU A 353 22.72 18.25 59.12
CA LEU A 353 23.03 19.38 58.27
C LEU A 353 24.51 19.42 57.86
N VAL A 354 24.78 19.62 56.56
CA VAL A 354 25.98 20.34 56.09
C VAL A 354 25.55 21.29 54.95
N PRO A 355 25.84 22.61 55.03
CA PRO A 355 25.49 23.57 53.99
C PRO A 355 26.53 23.59 52.87
N GLY A 356 26.06 23.53 51.62
CA GLY A 356 26.91 23.67 50.44
C GLY A 356 26.15 23.49 49.13
N ILE A 357 25.33 24.48 48.77
CA ILE A 357 24.84 24.63 47.38
C ILE A 357 26.05 25.08 46.53
N PRO A 358 26.26 24.46 45.36
CA PRO A 358 26.11 25.24 44.14
C PRO A 358 24.89 24.79 43.34
N ALA A 359 24.32 25.79 42.68
CA ALA A 359 23.12 25.74 41.87
C ALA A 359 22.99 24.46 41.03
N SER A 360 21.75 23.98 40.99
CA SER A 360 21.16 23.21 39.91
C SER A 360 21.86 23.48 38.58
N ARG A 361 22.68 22.54 38.13
CA ARG A 361 22.90 22.35 36.70
C ARG A 361 21.55 21.94 36.15
N GLU A 362 20.86 22.90 35.52
CA GLU A 362 19.94 22.59 34.45
C GLU A 362 20.60 21.50 33.61
N GLN A 363 19.94 20.35 33.51
CA GLN A 363 20.33 19.33 32.57
C GLN A 363 20.22 19.98 31.20
N ASP A 364 21.36 20.41 30.66
CA ASP A 364 21.56 20.55 29.22
C ASP A 364 21.24 19.17 28.63
N ALA A 365 19.97 18.99 28.26
CA ALA A 365 19.57 17.96 27.34
C ALA A 365 20.34 18.26 26.05
N GLY A 366 21.44 17.54 25.85
CA GLY A 366 22.25 17.66 24.65
C GLY A 366 21.34 17.63 23.44
N THR A 367 21.44 18.66 22.60
CA THR A 367 20.60 18.80 21.42
C THR A 367 20.84 17.61 20.48
N LEU A 368 19.76 17.01 20.00
CA LEU A 368 19.78 15.84 19.13
C LEU A 368 20.17 16.19 17.69
N GLY A 369 20.38 17.48 17.40
CA GLY A 369 20.78 17.95 16.07
C GLY A 369 19.66 17.82 15.05
N LEU A 370 18.40 17.94 15.48
CA LEU A 370 17.24 17.74 14.60
C LEU A 370 17.06 18.88 13.58
N TRP A 371 17.65 20.04 13.87
CA TRP A 371 17.67 21.19 12.98
C TRP A 371 18.90 21.16 12.07
N ARG A 372 18.69 20.89 10.78
CA ARG A 372 19.75 20.90 9.74
C ARG A 372 19.27 21.57 8.46
N ALA A 373 20.21 21.93 7.60
CA ALA A 373 19.93 22.33 6.23
C ALA A 373 19.64 21.09 5.35
N PRO A 374 18.87 21.23 4.24
CA PRO A 374 18.75 20.18 3.25
C PRO A 374 20.12 19.82 2.66
N ALA A 375 20.30 18.56 2.26
CA ALA A 375 21.58 18.04 1.79
C ALA A 375 21.98 18.54 0.39
N GLY A 376 21.00 19.00 -0.40
CA GLY A 376 21.17 19.40 -1.78
C GLY A 376 20.96 18.25 -2.77
N ARG A 377 20.63 18.60 -4.01
CA ARG A 377 20.30 17.64 -5.07
C ARG A 377 21.56 16.99 -5.67
N CYS A 378 21.65 15.66 -5.63
CA CYS A 378 22.71 14.91 -6.33
C CYS A 378 22.12 13.75 -7.16
N PRO A 379 21.61 14.01 -8.39
CA PRO A 379 21.08 12.96 -9.25
C PRO A 379 22.18 11.97 -9.62
N GLN A 380 21.93 10.66 -9.49
CA GLN A 380 22.93 9.64 -9.81
C GLN A 380 22.86 9.21 -11.27
N PRO A 381 24.00 9.05 -11.98
CA PRO A 381 24.02 8.59 -13.36
C PRO A 381 23.46 7.16 -13.53
N LEU A 382 22.64 6.95 -14.55
CA LEU A 382 22.07 5.63 -14.90
C LEU A 382 22.98 4.89 -15.88
N ARG A 383 23.76 3.93 -15.38
CA ARG A 383 24.76 3.18 -16.18
C ARG A 383 24.12 2.40 -17.34
N ASP A 384 22.94 1.83 -17.13
CA ASP A 384 22.21 1.03 -18.12
C ASP A 384 21.58 1.86 -19.24
N HIS A 385 21.63 3.20 -19.15
CA HIS A 385 21.06 4.13 -20.12
C HIS A 385 22.11 4.86 -20.96
N THR A 386 23.37 4.42 -20.87
CA THR A 386 24.45 4.91 -21.73
C THR A 386 24.27 4.43 -23.17
N ASP A 387 24.73 5.22 -24.13
CA ASP A 387 24.58 4.90 -25.57
C ASP A 387 25.07 3.48 -25.92
N THR A 388 26.14 3.02 -25.28
CA THR A 388 26.72 1.69 -25.49
C THR A 388 25.92 0.59 -24.78
N ALA A 389 25.43 0.83 -23.56
CA ALA A 389 24.67 -0.17 -22.80
C ALA A 389 23.28 -0.44 -23.39
N LEU A 390 22.71 0.54 -24.13
CA LEU A 390 21.42 0.40 -24.80
C LEU A 390 21.46 -0.47 -26.06
N ILE A 391 22.65 -0.71 -26.62
CA ILE A 391 22.82 -1.58 -27.79
C ILE A 391 22.99 -3.02 -27.30
N LEU A 392 21.94 -3.81 -27.42
CA LEU A 392 21.89 -5.17 -26.87
C LEU A 392 22.36 -6.20 -27.89
N ASP A 393 23.04 -7.23 -27.41
CA ASP A 393 23.27 -8.48 -28.14
C ASP A 393 21.98 -9.32 -28.20
N ASP A 394 22.00 -10.44 -28.95
CA ASP A 394 20.79 -11.25 -29.14
C ASP A 394 20.27 -11.86 -27.82
N PRO A 395 21.12 -12.39 -26.92
CA PRO A 395 20.70 -12.83 -25.60
C PRO A 395 20.13 -11.71 -24.72
N GLY A 396 20.78 -10.54 -24.69
CA GLY A 396 20.33 -9.38 -23.91
C GLY A 396 18.99 -8.85 -24.39
N LEU A 397 18.79 -8.78 -25.71
CA LEU A 397 17.52 -8.39 -26.32
C LEU A 397 16.40 -9.38 -25.98
N ALA A 398 16.67 -10.68 -26.06
CA ALA A 398 15.69 -11.71 -25.67
C ALA A 398 15.34 -11.63 -24.18
N ALA A 399 16.33 -11.41 -23.31
CA ALA A 399 16.13 -11.25 -21.87
C ALA A 399 15.30 -10.00 -21.53
N LEU A 400 15.55 -8.87 -22.20
CA LEU A 400 14.78 -7.64 -22.04
C LEU A 400 13.32 -7.85 -22.46
N ILE A 401 13.09 -8.46 -23.63
CA ILE A 401 11.74 -8.75 -24.14
C ILE A 401 11.00 -9.69 -23.19
N ALA A 402 11.67 -10.71 -22.66
CA ALA A 402 11.08 -11.60 -21.66
C ALA A 402 10.67 -10.84 -20.38
N LYS A 403 11.55 -9.94 -19.86
CA LYS A 403 11.22 -9.10 -18.71
C LYS A 403 9.99 -8.24 -18.98
N VAL A 404 9.94 -7.55 -20.11
CA VAL A 404 8.78 -6.71 -20.52
C VAL A 404 7.51 -7.56 -20.64
N ASN A 405 7.59 -8.75 -21.24
CA ASN A 405 6.44 -9.65 -21.37
C ASN A 405 5.89 -10.15 -20.02
N THR A 406 6.75 -10.25 -18.99
CA THR A 406 6.34 -10.63 -17.63
C THR A 406 5.91 -9.44 -16.76
N ASP A 407 6.05 -8.21 -17.25
CA ASP A 407 5.69 -7.01 -16.50
C ASP A 407 4.17 -6.79 -16.50
N ARG A 408 3.54 -7.18 -15.38
CA ARG A 408 2.10 -7.04 -15.14
C ARG A 408 1.73 -5.80 -14.31
N ARG A 409 2.73 -5.09 -13.79
CA ARG A 409 2.50 -3.91 -12.94
C ARG A 409 2.84 -2.62 -13.66
N GLY A 410 3.38 -2.69 -14.87
CA GLY A 410 3.74 -1.50 -15.66
C GLY A 410 4.88 -0.76 -15.02
N ASN A 411 6.03 -1.41 -14.80
CA ASN A 411 7.19 -0.77 -14.18
C ASN A 411 7.75 0.33 -15.10
N PRO A 412 7.65 1.63 -14.73
CA PRO A 412 8.05 2.72 -15.62
C PRO A 412 9.53 2.72 -15.97
N ASP A 413 10.40 2.31 -15.03
CA ASP A 413 11.85 2.21 -15.25
C ASP A 413 12.17 1.18 -16.33
N LEU A 414 11.49 0.03 -16.30
CA LEU A 414 11.63 -1.02 -17.30
C LEU A 414 11.08 -0.58 -18.66
N GLN A 415 9.92 0.10 -18.68
CA GLN A 415 9.31 0.57 -19.92
C GLN A 415 10.17 1.64 -20.62
N GLU A 416 10.74 2.60 -19.88
CA GLU A 416 11.67 3.59 -20.43
C GLU A 416 12.96 2.97 -20.95
N HIS A 417 13.60 2.11 -20.14
CA HIS A 417 14.82 1.42 -20.54
C HIS A 417 14.58 0.55 -21.78
N ALA A 418 13.47 -0.20 -21.80
CA ALA A 418 13.16 -1.09 -22.91
C ALA A 418 12.89 -0.32 -24.21
N LEU A 419 12.12 0.76 -24.17
CA LEU A 419 11.86 1.58 -25.36
C LEU A 419 13.17 2.16 -25.93
N ALA A 420 14.03 2.70 -25.06
CA ALA A 420 15.33 3.25 -25.45
C ALA A 420 16.27 2.18 -26.04
N ALA A 421 16.36 1.01 -25.40
CA ALA A 421 17.21 -0.08 -25.85
C ALA A 421 16.74 -0.69 -27.17
N LEU A 422 15.42 -0.81 -27.40
CA LEU A 422 14.87 -1.28 -28.66
C LEU A 422 15.20 -0.34 -29.81
N VAL A 423 15.09 0.98 -29.61
CA VAL A 423 15.45 1.99 -30.62
C VAL A 423 16.95 1.95 -30.92
N ALA A 424 17.80 2.00 -29.89
CA ALA A 424 19.25 1.99 -30.06
C ALA A 424 19.75 0.69 -30.73
N THR A 425 19.22 -0.46 -30.30
CA THR A 425 19.57 -1.77 -30.87
C THR A 425 19.10 -1.88 -32.32
N ALA A 426 17.90 -1.39 -32.65
CA ALA A 426 17.38 -1.41 -34.02
C ALA A 426 18.22 -0.53 -34.96
N HIS A 427 18.66 0.65 -34.50
CA HIS A 427 19.53 1.52 -35.28
C HIS A 427 20.91 0.89 -35.52
N ALA A 428 21.53 0.31 -34.49
CA ALA A 428 22.88 -0.24 -34.58
C ALA A 428 22.94 -1.61 -35.28
N ARG A 429 21.93 -2.47 -35.11
CA ARG A 429 21.95 -3.88 -35.54
C ARG A 429 20.85 -4.24 -36.56
N GLY A 430 20.05 -3.26 -36.94
CA GLY A 430 18.97 -3.38 -37.92
C GLY A 430 17.60 -3.72 -37.29
N PRO A 431 16.51 -3.13 -37.79
CA PRO A 431 15.17 -3.28 -37.22
C PRO A 431 14.59 -4.69 -37.37
N VAL A 432 15.00 -5.44 -38.39
CA VAL A 432 14.53 -6.81 -38.65
C VAL A 432 14.85 -7.74 -37.48
N ARG A 433 16.05 -7.62 -36.90
CA ARG A 433 16.47 -8.42 -35.74
C ARG A 433 15.58 -8.13 -34.53
N VAL A 434 15.34 -6.85 -34.25
CA VAL A 434 14.51 -6.42 -33.12
C VAL A 434 13.06 -6.87 -33.30
N ARG A 435 12.47 -6.66 -34.49
CA ARG A 435 11.11 -7.14 -34.81
C ARG A 435 11.00 -8.66 -34.70
N HIS A 436 12.02 -9.41 -35.14
CA HIS A 436 12.05 -10.86 -35.01
C HIS A 436 12.08 -11.30 -33.53
N ALA A 437 12.94 -10.68 -32.71
CA ALA A 437 13.00 -10.97 -31.28
C ALA A 437 11.68 -10.65 -30.57
N ILE A 438 11.01 -9.54 -30.92
CA ILE A 438 9.69 -9.18 -30.38
C ILE A 438 8.64 -10.24 -30.75
N ARG A 439 8.57 -10.61 -32.04
CA ARG A 439 7.61 -11.60 -32.55
C ARG A 439 7.77 -12.97 -31.90
N THR A 440 9.00 -13.38 -31.63
CA THR A 440 9.30 -14.69 -31.03
C THR A 440 9.13 -14.67 -29.52
N GLY A 441 9.46 -13.56 -28.85
CA GLY A 441 9.40 -13.40 -27.40
C GLY A 441 8.03 -13.00 -26.84
N ILE A 442 7.19 -12.29 -27.59
CA ILE A 442 5.87 -11.81 -27.16
C ILE A 442 4.78 -12.38 -28.09
N ARG A 443 4.23 -13.53 -27.71
CA ARG A 443 3.17 -14.21 -28.49
C ARG A 443 1.77 -13.74 -28.11
N HIS A 444 1.53 -13.55 -26.81
CA HIS A 444 0.25 -13.12 -26.24
C HIS A 444 0.49 -12.23 -25.03
N THR A 445 -0.22 -11.11 -24.94
CA THR A 445 -0.30 -10.30 -23.72
C THR A 445 -1.70 -10.33 -23.12
N SER A 446 -1.75 -10.26 -21.79
CA SER A 446 -2.97 -10.07 -21.02
C SER A 446 -3.33 -8.57 -20.99
N PRO A 447 -4.61 -8.20 -20.79
CA PRO A 447 -4.99 -6.83 -20.48
C PRO A 447 -4.26 -6.22 -19.27
N HIS A 448 -3.67 -7.05 -18.40
CA HIS A 448 -2.89 -6.64 -17.23
C HIS A 448 -1.40 -6.45 -17.50
N ASN A 449 -0.91 -6.75 -18.70
CA ASN A 449 0.48 -6.46 -19.07
C ASN A 449 0.71 -4.95 -19.22
N SER A 450 1.96 -4.53 -19.05
CA SER A 450 2.38 -3.15 -19.30
C SER A 450 1.98 -2.68 -20.69
N ILE A 451 1.68 -1.38 -20.82
CA ILE A 451 1.23 -0.84 -22.10
C ILE A 451 2.30 -1.01 -23.20
N LEU A 452 3.59 -0.94 -22.85
CA LEU A 452 4.67 -1.25 -23.78
C LEU A 452 4.59 -2.70 -24.27
N ALA A 453 4.40 -3.68 -23.39
CA ALA A 453 4.27 -5.09 -23.80
C ALA A 453 3.10 -5.28 -24.80
N GLN A 454 1.96 -4.62 -24.54
CA GLN A 454 0.81 -4.66 -25.44
C GLN A 454 1.12 -4.03 -26.83
N LEU A 455 1.90 -2.95 -26.87
CA LEU A 455 2.34 -2.33 -28.12
C LEU A 455 3.33 -3.24 -28.88
N LEU A 456 4.27 -3.85 -28.17
CA LEU A 456 5.24 -4.78 -28.76
C LEU A 456 4.54 -6.03 -29.31
N GLU A 457 3.51 -6.54 -28.64
CA GLU A 457 2.70 -7.65 -29.18
C GLU A 457 2.02 -7.25 -30.50
N LYS A 458 1.39 -6.07 -30.55
CA LYS A 458 0.74 -5.56 -31.77
C LYS A 458 1.76 -5.39 -32.90
N LEU A 459 2.95 -4.89 -32.57
CA LEU A 459 4.06 -4.73 -33.51
C LEU A 459 4.58 -6.08 -34.01
N GLY A 460 4.67 -7.11 -33.14
CA GLY A 460 5.14 -8.44 -33.53
C GLY A 460 4.13 -9.21 -34.40
N ARG A 461 2.82 -8.97 -34.19
CA ARG A 461 1.72 -9.55 -34.99
C ARG A 461 1.57 -8.91 -36.36
N ARG A 462 1.79 -7.59 -36.48
CA ARG A 462 1.91 -6.93 -37.77
C ARG A 462 3.28 -7.31 -38.37
N GLY A 463 3.34 -7.53 -39.68
CA GLY A 463 4.61 -7.71 -40.38
C GLY A 463 5.34 -6.36 -40.46
N ASP A 464 5.58 -5.88 -41.67
CA ASP A 464 6.16 -4.55 -41.89
C ASP A 464 5.15 -3.38 -41.80
N GLY A 465 3.93 -3.63 -41.32
CA GLY A 465 2.87 -2.62 -41.25
C GLY A 465 2.99 -1.69 -40.02
N GLU A 466 2.68 -0.41 -40.23
CA GLU A 466 2.67 0.63 -39.19
C GLU A 466 1.73 0.31 -38.03
N LEU A 467 2.05 0.76 -36.82
CA LEU A 467 1.12 0.73 -35.67
C LEU A 467 -0.03 1.72 -35.94
N ARG A 468 -1.27 1.34 -35.59
CA ARG A 468 -2.41 2.28 -35.69
C ARG A 468 -2.19 3.40 -34.68
N GLN A 469 -2.51 4.63 -35.10
CA GLN A 469 -2.54 5.76 -34.17
C GLN A 469 -3.44 5.43 -32.97
N PRO A 470 -2.97 5.69 -31.74
CA PRO A 470 -3.78 5.47 -30.56
C PRO A 470 -5.01 6.38 -30.60
N MET A 471 -6.14 5.86 -30.11
CA MET A 471 -7.32 6.69 -29.83
C MET A 471 -7.28 7.13 -28.38
N MET A 472 -7.69 8.37 -28.12
CA MET A 472 -7.87 8.87 -26.77
C MET A 472 -8.98 8.07 -26.09
N LEU A 473 -8.70 7.53 -24.90
CA LEU A 473 -9.66 6.77 -24.11
C LEU A 473 -10.03 7.60 -22.88
N GLU A 474 -11.31 7.90 -22.71
CA GLU A 474 -11.81 8.67 -21.55
C GLU A 474 -11.49 8.00 -20.21
N SER A 475 -11.27 6.68 -20.21
CA SER A 475 -11.01 5.92 -18.99
C SER A 475 -9.54 5.94 -18.52
N ARG A 476 -8.60 6.34 -19.38
CA ARG A 476 -7.16 6.47 -19.07
C ARG A 476 -6.51 7.61 -19.88
N PRO A 477 -7.02 8.84 -19.71
CA PRO A 477 -6.68 9.97 -20.55
C PRO A 477 -5.20 10.37 -20.51
N LEU A 478 -4.51 10.22 -19.37
CA LEU A 478 -3.09 10.57 -19.27
C LEU A 478 -2.18 9.53 -19.95
N THR A 479 -2.63 8.26 -20.00
CA THR A 479 -1.95 7.15 -20.67
C THR A 479 -1.87 7.35 -22.20
N PHE A 480 -2.61 8.28 -22.78
CA PHE A 480 -2.55 8.56 -24.21
C PHE A 480 -1.15 9.00 -24.69
N LEU A 481 -0.54 9.99 -24.03
CA LEU A 481 0.79 10.50 -24.39
C LEU A 481 1.91 9.43 -24.36
N PRO A 482 2.06 8.61 -23.30
CA PRO A 482 3.09 7.55 -23.29
C PRO A 482 2.87 6.52 -24.41
N VAL A 483 1.61 6.18 -24.72
CA VAL A 483 1.28 5.28 -25.83
C VAL A 483 1.64 5.90 -27.18
N GLN A 484 1.34 7.18 -27.37
CA GLN A 484 1.65 7.91 -28.59
C GLN A 484 3.17 7.97 -28.81
N ARG A 485 3.94 8.43 -27.80
CA ARG A 485 5.41 8.45 -27.87
C ARG A 485 6.00 7.07 -28.20
N ALA A 486 5.55 6.03 -27.51
CA ALA A 486 6.04 4.68 -27.77
C ALA A 486 5.67 4.19 -29.17
N SER A 487 4.47 4.50 -29.66
CA SER A 487 4.04 4.13 -31.01
C SER A 487 4.83 4.86 -32.09
N ASP A 488 5.08 6.16 -31.93
CA ASP A 488 5.88 6.97 -32.86
C ASP A 488 7.32 6.45 -32.96
N ALA A 489 7.93 6.14 -31.80
CA ALA A 489 9.28 5.58 -31.74
C ALA A 489 9.36 4.17 -32.33
N LEU A 490 8.39 3.30 -32.01
CA LEU A 490 8.35 1.93 -32.51
C LEU A 490 8.01 1.85 -34.01
N GLY A 491 7.22 2.80 -34.52
CA GLY A 491 6.90 2.91 -35.95
C GLY A 491 8.14 3.15 -36.82
N ARG A 492 9.15 3.85 -36.27
CA ARG A 492 10.37 4.25 -36.98
C ARG A 492 11.62 3.51 -36.50
N LEU A 493 11.45 2.27 -36.00
CA LEU A 493 12.58 1.43 -35.59
C LEU A 493 13.59 1.27 -36.73
N GLY A 494 14.86 1.49 -36.43
CA GLY A 494 15.96 1.42 -37.39
C GLY A 494 16.31 2.77 -38.02
N GLU A 495 15.32 3.65 -38.20
CA GLU A 495 15.56 5.02 -38.69
C GLU A 495 16.12 5.91 -37.59
N LEU A 496 15.49 5.90 -36.41
CA LEU A 496 15.82 6.82 -35.33
C LEU A 496 17.18 6.48 -34.70
N PRO A 497 18.13 7.43 -34.60
CA PRO A 497 19.45 7.15 -34.04
C PRO A 497 19.43 6.90 -32.53
N CYS A 498 18.51 7.54 -31.81
CA CYS A 498 18.28 7.40 -30.36
C CYS A 498 17.00 8.15 -29.96
N LEU A 499 16.54 8.02 -28.72
CA LEU A 499 15.51 8.89 -28.15
C LEU A 499 16.17 10.04 -27.39
N LEU A 500 15.74 11.28 -27.64
CA LEU A 500 16.20 12.47 -26.93
C LEU A 500 15.88 12.38 -25.44
N SER A 501 14.69 11.85 -25.13
CA SER A 501 14.14 11.78 -23.77
C SER A 501 14.71 10.67 -22.89
N THR A 502 15.55 9.77 -23.40
CA THR A 502 16.09 8.66 -22.61
C THR A 502 16.78 9.17 -21.33
N PRO A 503 16.39 8.73 -20.13
CA PRO A 503 16.99 9.18 -18.89
C PRO A 503 18.51 9.03 -18.86
N THR A 504 19.18 9.95 -18.19
CA THR A 504 20.64 9.90 -17.95
C THR A 504 20.97 9.77 -16.46
N HIS A 505 20.06 10.23 -15.60
CA HIS A 505 20.20 10.21 -14.16
C HIS A 505 18.90 9.72 -13.49
N THR A 506 18.97 9.41 -12.20
CA THR A 506 17.82 9.08 -11.36
C THR A 506 16.73 10.17 -11.42
N GLY A 507 15.48 9.77 -11.20
CA GLY A 507 14.32 10.66 -11.36
C GLY A 507 14.02 11.03 -12.81
N PHE A 508 14.45 10.21 -13.77
CA PHE A 508 14.22 10.38 -15.22
C PHE A 508 14.86 11.63 -15.83
N GLN A 509 15.84 12.25 -15.16
CA GLN A 509 16.47 13.47 -15.64
C GLN A 509 17.37 13.25 -16.86
N VAL A 510 17.40 14.24 -17.74
CA VAL A 510 18.30 14.30 -18.89
C VAL A 510 19.33 15.41 -18.69
N ALA A 511 20.61 15.08 -18.85
CA ALA A 511 21.67 16.07 -18.85
C ALA A 511 21.73 16.81 -20.19
N TRP A 512 21.82 18.14 -20.15
CA TRP A 512 21.89 19.00 -21.34
C TRP A 512 22.97 18.59 -22.34
N ALA A 513 24.17 18.22 -21.87
CA ALA A 513 25.26 17.78 -22.74
C ALA A 513 24.89 16.52 -23.54
N VAL A 514 24.19 15.57 -22.91
CA VAL A 514 23.74 14.34 -23.57
C VAL A 514 22.58 14.63 -24.51
N PHE A 515 21.63 15.49 -24.12
CA PHE A 515 20.54 15.93 -24.99
C PHE A 515 21.06 16.59 -26.28
N ALA A 516 22.03 17.52 -26.16
CA ALA A 516 22.68 18.16 -27.30
C ALA A 516 23.41 17.15 -28.22
N LYS A 517 24.12 16.18 -27.63
CA LYS A 517 24.77 15.09 -28.39
C LYS A 517 23.75 14.26 -29.17
N ARG A 518 22.61 13.93 -28.56
CA ARG A 518 21.53 13.16 -29.21
C ARG A 518 20.86 13.98 -30.31
N ALA A 519 20.54 15.25 -30.08
CA ALA A 519 20.01 16.15 -31.11
C ALA A 519 20.95 16.26 -32.31
N ARG A 520 22.27 16.39 -32.05
CA ARG A 520 23.30 16.39 -33.11
C ARG A 520 23.27 15.13 -33.97
N ARG A 521 23.07 13.94 -33.41
CA ARG A 521 22.96 12.69 -34.20
C ARG A 521 21.78 12.71 -35.18
N TYR A 522 20.65 13.28 -34.78
CA TYR A 522 19.51 13.47 -35.68
C TYR A 522 19.88 14.35 -36.87
N ARG A 523 20.56 15.47 -36.61
CA ARG A 523 21.02 16.38 -37.66
C ARG A 523 22.09 15.76 -38.56
N GLU A 524 23.05 15.02 -38.01
CA GLU A 524 24.06 14.28 -38.78
C GLU A 524 23.42 13.20 -39.68
N ALA A 525 22.32 12.60 -39.23
CA ALA A 525 21.53 11.65 -40.01
C ALA A 525 20.50 12.32 -40.95
N ASN A 526 20.42 13.65 -40.99
CA ASN A 526 19.40 14.43 -41.70
C ASN A 526 17.96 14.00 -41.38
N LEU A 527 17.69 13.72 -40.10
CA LEU A 527 16.39 13.28 -39.59
C LEU A 527 15.75 14.35 -38.72
N ALA A 528 14.45 14.56 -38.91
CA ALA A 528 13.64 15.36 -38.01
C ALA A 528 13.43 14.64 -36.67
N VAL A 529 13.45 15.40 -35.57
CA VAL A 529 13.16 14.87 -34.23
C VAL A 529 11.66 14.65 -34.02
N LEU A 530 11.29 13.67 -33.19
CA LEU A 530 9.87 13.34 -32.96
C LEU A 530 9.21 14.32 -31.98
N PRO A 531 8.02 14.88 -32.29
CA PRO A 531 7.35 15.84 -31.40
C PRO A 531 7.09 15.29 -30.00
N THR A 532 6.55 14.07 -29.90
CA THR A 532 6.23 13.42 -28.62
C THR A 532 7.47 13.09 -27.79
N ASP A 533 8.59 12.78 -28.44
CA ASP A 533 9.86 12.55 -27.75
C ASP A 533 10.52 13.85 -27.28
N VAL A 534 10.41 14.93 -28.06
CA VAL A 534 10.84 16.28 -27.65
C VAL A 534 10.06 16.74 -26.42
N ALA A 535 8.73 16.61 -26.41
CA ALA A 535 7.90 16.99 -25.26
C ALA A 535 8.35 16.32 -23.96
N VAL A 536 8.55 15.00 -24.01
CA VAL A 536 9.02 14.21 -22.86
C VAL A 536 10.46 14.57 -22.48
N ALA A 537 11.32 14.87 -23.45
CA ALA A 537 12.69 15.29 -23.16
C ALA A 537 12.73 16.64 -22.43
N LEU A 538 11.94 17.62 -22.86
CA LEU A 538 11.86 18.94 -22.23
C LEU A 538 11.43 18.84 -20.76
N ALA A 539 10.42 18.04 -20.46
CA ALA A 539 9.96 17.81 -19.08
C ALA A 539 10.98 17.07 -18.18
N ARG A 540 12.08 16.56 -18.75
CA ARG A 540 13.18 15.88 -18.07
C ARG A 540 14.45 16.72 -17.99
N LEU A 541 14.49 17.88 -18.65
CA LEU A 541 15.63 18.80 -18.63
C LEU A 541 15.50 19.78 -17.46
N ASP A 542 16.65 20.18 -16.91
CA ASP A 542 16.69 21.25 -15.93
C ASP A 542 16.63 22.61 -16.65
N ARG A 543 15.46 23.24 -16.63
CA ARG A 543 15.18 24.54 -17.22
C ARG A 543 16.16 25.63 -16.76
N SER A 544 16.59 25.60 -15.50
CA SER A 544 17.51 26.60 -14.95
C SER A 544 18.92 26.55 -15.58
N LYS A 545 19.25 25.41 -16.20
CA LYS A 545 20.53 25.15 -16.86
C LYS A 545 20.44 25.21 -18.39
N ALA A 546 19.33 25.72 -18.93
CA ALA A 546 19.14 25.81 -20.37
C ALA A 546 20.23 26.70 -21.02
N PRO A 547 20.83 26.26 -22.14
CA PRO A 547 21.85 27.05 -22.82
C PRO A 547 21.25 28.35 -23.38
N LYS A 548 22.04 29.43 -23.37
CA LYS A 548 21.62 30.74 -23.92
C LYS A 548 21.55 30.70 -25.45
N GLY A 549 22.57 30.12 -26.09
CA GLY A 549 22.62 29.93 -27.55
C GLY A 549 21.99 28.59 -27.97
N LEU A 550 21.09 28.64 -28.97
CA LEU A 550 20.30 27.47 -29.41
C LEU A 550 20.62 27.00 -30.84
N SER A 551 21.64 27.55 -31.49
CA SER A 551 22.05 27.15 -32.85
C SER A 551 22.38 25.65 -32.97
N ALA A 552 22.88 25.05 -31.88
CA ALA A 552 23.09 23.61 -31.78
C ALA A 552 21.79 22.79 -31.86
N PHE A 553 20.62 23.41 -31.94
CA PHE A 553 19.31 22.75 -32.03
C PHE A 553 18.49 23.21 -33.24
N GLU A 554 19.08 23.96 -34.18
CA GLU A 554 18.45 24.29 -35.47
C GLU A 554 18.35 23.02 -36.33
N GLN A 555 17.20 22.35 -36.24
CA GLN A 555 16.86 21.13 -36.98
C GLN A 555 15.34 20.91 -36.97
N PRO A 556 14.78 20.27 -38.01
CA PRO A 556 13.33 20.13 -38.14
C PRO A 556 12.72 19.23 -37.05
N VAL A 557 11.49 19.56 -36.65
CA VAL A 557 10.61 18.69 -35.85
C VAL A 557 9.63 18.00 -36.81
N HIS A 558 9.48 16.69 -36.69
CA HIS A 558 8.74 15.89 -37.67
C HIS A 558 7.27 16.32 -37.75
N GLY A 559 6.82 16.68 -38.96
CA GLY A 559 5.44 17.08 -39.23
C GLY A 559 5.05 18.46 -38.71
N MET A 560 5.98 19.22 -38.11
CA MET A 560 5.71 20.51 -37.50
C MET A 560 6.34 21.67 -38.30
N PRO A 561 5.74 22.86 -38.30
CA PRO A 561 6.27 24.03 -39.00
C PRO A 561 7.43 24.72 -38.26
N VAL A 562 7.70 24.33 -37.01
CA VAL A 562 8.74 24.90 -36.14
C VAL A 562 9.96 23.99 -36.03
N ASP A 563 11.12 24.58 -35.79
CA ASP A 563 12.36 23.84 -35.49
C ASP A 563 12.54 23.59 -33.99
N LEU A 564 13.47 22.70 -33.64
CA LEU A 564 13.73 22.33 -32.25
C LEU A 564 14.25 23.51 -31.42
N ALA A 565 15.05 24.40 -32.00
CA ALA A 565 15.55 25.61 -31.33
C ALA A 565 14.40 26.52 -30.88
N THR A 566 13.42 26.75 -31.74
CA THR A 566 12.22 27.57 -31.45
C THR A 566 11.40 26.94 -30.31
N VAL A 567 11.21 25.61 -30.33
CA VAL A 567 10.49 24.91 -29.27
C VAL A 567 11.22 25.02 -27.93
N ILE A 568 12.56 24.85 -27.90
CA ILE A 568 13.36 24.98 -26.68
C ILE A 568 13.33 26.42 -26.15
N ALA A 569 13.42 27.43 -27.02
CA ALA A 569 13.31 28.83 -26.63
C ALA A 569 11.95 29.11 -25.99
N HIS A 570 10.86 28.72 -26.66
CA HIS A 570 9.52 28.89 -26.15
C HIS A 570 9.33 28.20 -24.80
N TRP A 571 9.72 26.91 -24.70
CA TRP A 571 9.68 26.19 -23.43
C TRP A 571 10.46 26.94 -22.36
N ARG A 572 11.72 27.30 -22.58
CA ARG A 572 12.58 27.98 -21.59
C ARG A 572 11.95 29.26 -21.06
N ASP A 573 11.41 30.08 -21.96
CA ASP A 573 10.98 31.45 -21.67
C ASP A 573 9.51 31.53 -21.17
N HIS A 574 8.73 30.45 -21.33
CA HIS A 574 7.33 30.37 -20.90
C HIS A 574 7.10 29.19 -19.93
N PRO A 575 7.39 29.36 -18.62
CA PRO A 575 7.08 28.35 -17.62
C PRO A 575 5.57 28.11 -17.50
N ALA A 576 5.19 26.88 -17.20
CA ALA A 576 3.79 26.55 -16.96
C ALA A 576 3.25 27.31 -15.75
N ARG A 577 1.99 27.72 -15.82
CA ARG A 577 1.29 28.28 -14.66
C ARG A 577 1.21 27.22 -13.54
N PRO A 578 1.24 27.61 -12.26
CA PRO A 578 1.07 26.65 -11.16
C PRO A 578 -0.23 25.84 -11.30
N GLY A 579 -0.18 24.57 -10.90
CA GLY A 579 -1.37 23.72 -10.88
C GLY A 579 -2.38 24.15 -9.83
N GLU A 580 -3.66 23.99 -10.15
CA GLU A 580 -4.80 24.34 -9.33
C GLU A 580 -5.80 23.18 -9.21
N LEU A 581 -6.49 23.11 -8.06
CA LEU A 581 -7.60 22.20 -7.84
C LEU A 581 -8.92 22.95 -7.89
N ARG A 582 -9.85 22.46 -8.70
CA ARG A 582 -11.23 22.96 -8.79
C ARG A 582 -12.21 21.89 -8.31
N SER A 583 -13.19 22.31 -7.51
CA SER A 583 -14.32 21.45 -7.13
C SER A 583 -15.38 21.51 -8.22
N LEU A 584 -15.84 20.35 -8.67
CA LEU A 584 -16.92 20.24 -9.66
C LEU A 584 -18.32 20.20 -9.01
N THR A 585 -18.41 20.36 -7.68
CA THR A 585 -19.68 20.50 -6.98
C THR A 585 -20.26 21.89 -7.17
N THR A 586 -21.46 22.00 -7.74
CA THR A 586 -22.32 23.17 -7.54
C THR A 586 -22.68 23.25 -6.05
N GLN A 587 -22.46 24.42 -5.42
CA GLN A 587 -22.91 24.66 -4.05
C GLN A 587 -24.42 24.40 -3.96
N GLY A 588 -24.83 23.31 -3.29
CA GLY A 588 -26.24 23.05 -3.00
C GLY A 588 -26.73 21.61 -3.17
N GLU A 589 -26.04 20.76 -3.94
CA GLU A 589 -26.45 19.35 -4.11
C GLU A 589 -25.65 18.41 -3.20
N GLN A 590 -26.36 17.71 -2.30
CA GLN A 590 -25.80 16.64 -1.48
C GLN A 590 -25.50 15.42 -2.36
N SER A 591 -24.37 15.45 -3.07
CA SER A 591 -23.88 14.29 -3.81
C SER A 591 -23.34 13.24 -2.85
N HIS A 592 -23.79 11.98 -2.99
CA HIS A 592 -23.26 10.82 -2.27
C HIS A 592 -21.82 10.44 -2.68
N ILE A 593 -21.24 11.16 -3.66
CA ILE A 593 -19.89 10.95 -4.17
C ILE A 593 -18.89 11.75 -3.30
N PRO A 594 -17.83 11.13 -2.76
CA PRO A 594 -16.82 11.85 -1.99
C PRO A 594 -16.26 13.06 -2.76
N PRO A 595 -16.06 14.24 -2.15
CA PRO A 595 -15.55 15.43 -2.82
C PRO A 595 -14.22 15.21 -3.56
N SER A 596 -13.36 14.32 -3.05
CA SER A 596 -12.10 13.93 -3.70
C SER A 596 -12.27 13.19 -5.05
N ARG A 597 -13.49 12.79 -5.42
CA ARG A 597 -13.82 12.20 -6.72
C ARG A 597 -14.49 13.19 -7.68
N LEU A 598 -14.72 14.43 -7.24
CA LEU A 598 -15.30 15.54 -8.01
C LEU A 598 -14.26 16.67 -8.13
N LEU A 599 -13.04 16.27 -8.47
CA LEU A 599 -11.88 17.15 -8.63
C LEU A 599 -11.57 17.32 -10.11
N GLU A 600 -11.32 18.56 -10.49
CA GLU A 600 -10.66 18.90 -11.74
C GLU A 600 -9.31 19.53 -11.44
N ILE A 601 -8.29 19.05 -12.15
CA ILE A 601 -6.94 19.60 -12.14
C ILE A 601 -6.80 20.48 -13.37
N ASP A 602 -6.49 21.74 -13.10
CA ASP A 602 -6.19 22.76 -14.10
C ASP A 602 -4.80 23.34 -13.81
N GLY A 603 -4.18 24.01 -14.77
CA GLY A 603 -2.82 24.51 -14.59
C GLY A 603 -1.77 23.46 -14.82
N ASP A 604 -0.50 23.88 -14.76
CA ASP A 604 0.66 23.05 -15.00
C ASP A 604 0.65 22.36 -16.39
N GLU A 605 -0.02 22.98 -17.38
CA GLU A 605 0.00 22.51 -18.76
C GLU A 605 1.39 22.72 -19.41
N PRO A 606 1.92 21.75 -20.16
CA PRO A 606 3.16 21.92 -20.90
C PRO A 606 2.98 22.94 -22.04
N THR A 607 3.69 24.07 -21.95
CA THR A 607 3.55 25.21 -22.89
C THR A 607 4.05 24.89 -24.30
N SER A 608 4.94 23.92 -24.46
CA SER A 608 5.48 23.52 -25.77
C SER A 608 4.57 22.56 -26.55
N HIS A 609 3.52 21.99 -25.93
CA HIS A 609 2.70 20.97 -26.58
C HIS A 609 1.96 21.50 -27.82
N GLU A 610 1.47 22.74 -27.80
CA GLU A 610 0.80 23.36 -28.95
C GLU A 610 1.75 23.47 -30.16
N LEU A 611 2.97 23.95 -29.95
CA LEU A 611 4.01 24.02 -30.99
C LEU A 611 4.41 22.65 -31.54
N LEU A 612 4.23 21.59 -30.74
CA LEU A 612 4.52 20.21 -31.09
C LEU A 612 3.29 19.47 -31.65
N GLY A 613 2.14 20.14 -31.79
CA GLY A 613 0.89 19.55 -32.28
C GLY A 613 0.30 18.47 -31.35
N ILE A 614 0.71 18.44 -30.08
CA ILE A 614 0.31 17.42 -29.11
C ILE A 614 -0.97 17.86 -28.41
N HIS A 615 -2.04 17.09 -28.63
CA HIS A 615 -3.34 17.30 -28.01
C HIS A 615 -3.64 16.13 -27.07
N SER A 616 -3.59 16.36 -25.76
CA SER A 616 -3.87 15.34 -24.75
C SER A 616 -4.37 15.97 -23.45
N HIS A 617 -4.84 15.14 -22.52
CA HIS A 617 -5.23 15.60 -21.18
C HIS A 617 -4.07 16.11 -20.31
N TRP A 618 -2.83 16.11 -20.83
CA TRP A 618 -1.73 16.88 -20.24
C TRP A 618 -1.84 18.38 -20.52
N SER A 619 -2.56 18.78 -21.57
CA SER A 619 -2.77 20.18 -21.98
C SER A 619 -4.23 20.64 -21.85
N LEU A 620 -5.13 19.74 -21.43
CA LEU A 620 -6.55 20.02 -21.19
C LEU A 620 -6.85 19.84 -19.69
N PRO A 621 -7.98 20.38 -19.18
CA PRO A 621 -8.46 20.06 -17.86
C PRO A 621 -8.56 18.55 -17.65
N TYR A 622 -8.15 18.10 -16.46
CA TYR A 622 -8.03 16.68 -16.15
C TYR A 622 -8.86 16.30 -14.94
N GLN A 623 -9.69 15.27 -15.09
CA GLN A 623 -10.49 14.69 -14.01
C GLN A 623 -10.03 13.25 -13.75
N PRO A 624 -9.59 12.89 -12.53
CA PRO A 624 -9.05 11.58 -12.22
C PRO A 624 -10.16 10.53 -11.98
N ILE A 625 -11.14 10.42 -12.88
CA ILE A 625 -12.37 9.61 -12.70
C ILE A 625 -12.04 8.12 -12.49
N TYR A 626 -11.01 7.60 -13.18
CA TYR A 626 -10.60 6.19 -13.14
C TYR A 626 -9.09 6.02 -12.87
N ALA A 627 -8.58 6.65 -11.80
CA ALA A 627 -7.14 6.65 -11.47
C ALA A 627 -6.45 5.27 -11.48
N HIS A 628 -7.18 4.20 -11.15
CA HIS A 628 -6.66 2.82 -11.13
C HIS A 628 -6.45 2.20 -12.53
N GLN A 629 -6.96 2.84 -13.59
CA GLN A 629 -6.83 2.38 -14.98
C GLN A 629 -5.69 3.06 -15.73
N GLU A 630 -5.13 4.15 -15.20
CA GLU A 630 -3.94 4.78 -15.77
C GLU A 630 -2.74 3.84 -15.67
N ASP A 631 -1.94 3.75 -16.73
CA ASP A 631 -0.68 3.01 -16.70
C ASP A 631 0.31 3.76 -15.80
N PRO A 632 1.05 3.09 -14.89
CA PRO A 632 2.00 3.77 -14.01
C PRO A 632 3.10 4.53 -14.75
N TRP A 633 3.32 4.27 -16.04
CA TRP A 633 4.23 5.06 -16.88
C TRP A 633 3.87 6.55 -16.91
N VAL A 634 2.59 6.90 -16.74
CA VAL A 634 2.11 8.29 -16.60
C VAL A 634 2.85 9.06 -15.51
N LEU A 635 3.21 8.39 -14.40
CA LEU A 635 3.78 9.03 -13.20
C LEU A 635 5.21 9.55 -13.40
N VAL A 636 5.87 9.13 -14.48
CA VAL A 636 7.25 9.51 -14.80
C VAL A 636 7.38 10.16 -16.18
N MET A 637 6.25 10.35 -16.86
CA MET A 637 6.28 10.74 -18.26
C MET A 637 6.65 12.21 -18.42
N LEU A 638 6.02 13.11 -17.66
CA LEU A 638 6.37 14.53 -17.63
C LEU A 638 6.72 14.99 -16.19
N PRO A 639 7.94 14.73 -15.69
CA PRO A 639 8.31 15.04 -14.31
C PRO A 639 8.18 16.53 -13.93
N GLU A 640 8.44 17.46 -14.86
CA GLU A 640 8.25 18.91 -14.67
C GLU A 640 6.78 19.31 -14.41
N HIS A 641 5.82 18.43 -14.74
CA HIS A 641 4.38 18.70 -14.68
C HIS A 641 3.64 17.76 -13.69
N PRO A 642 3.89 17.90 -12.37
CA PRO A 642 3.40 16.97 -11.36
C PRO A 642 1.91 17.09 -11.00
N ALA A 643 1.20 18.15 -11.40
CA ALA A 643 -0.14 18.43 -10.88
C ALA A 643 -1.15 17.32 -11.20
N ARG A 644 -1.12 16.78 -12.42
CA ARG A 644 -2.03 15.71 -12.88
C ARG A 644 -1.75 14.37 -12.17
N PRO A 645 -0.48 13.88 -12.09
CA PRO A 645 -0.13 12.77 -11.21
C PRO A 645 -0.48 13.00 -9.73
N ALA A 646 -0.30 14.21 -9.20
CA ALA A 646 -0.68 14.52 -7.82
C ALA A 646 -2.20 14.43 -7.61
N GLY A 647 -2.99 14.80 -8.62
CA GLY A 647 -4.44 14.57 -8.66
C GLY A 647 -4.82 13.09 -8.51
N LEU A 648 -4.04 12.18 -9.10
CA LEU A 648 -4.23 10.73 -8.92
C LEU A 648 -3.98 10.29 -7.46
N VAL A 649 -3.01 10.90 -6.76
CA VAL A 649 -2.76 10.64 -5.33
C VAL A 649 -3.97 11.03 -4.48
N LEU A 650 -4.52 12.23 -4.74
CA LEU A 650 -5.69 12.75 -4.04
C LEU A 650 -6.92 11.85 -4.25
N TYR A 651 -7.12 11.37 -5.48
CA TYR A 651 -8.19 10.42 -5.79
C TYR A 651 -7.98 9.06 -5.11
N ALA A 652 -6.76 8.52 -5.16
CA ALA A 652 -6.42 7.19 -4.64
C ALA A 652 -6.25 7.15 -3.11
N SER A 653 -6.54 8.25 -2.42
CA SER A 653 -6.42 8.35 -0.97
C SER A 653 -7.14 7.20 -0.24
N ARG A 654 -6.52 6.70 0.84
CA ARG A 654 -6.94 5.54 1.65
C ARG A 654 -6.93 4.17 0.96
N THR A 655 -6.49 4.08 -0.29
CA THR A 655 -6.38 2.81 -1.02
C THR A 655 -4.95 2.49 -1.42
N PHE A 656 -4.41 3.14 -2.45
CA PHE A 656 -3.06 2.92 -2.99
C PHE A 656 -2.31 4.23 -3.31
N ALA A 657 -2.71 5.34 -2.67
CA ALA A 657 -2.08 6.65 -2.83
C ALA A 657 -0.56 6.65 -2.60
N LEU A 658 -0.06 5.88 -1.62
CA LEU A 658 1.37 5.86 -1.33
C LEU A 658 2.22 5.32 -2.50
N SER A 659 1.74 4.32 -3.25
CA SER A 659 2.51 3.80 -4.40
C SER A 659 2.59 4.80 -5.55
N ILE A 660 1.55 5.63 -5.72
CA ILE A 660 1.56 6.71 -6.70
C ILE A 660 2.48 7.83 -6.22
N PHE A 661 2.34 8.22 -4.95
CA PHE A 661 3.12 9.29 -4.35
C PHE A 661 4.61 8.97 -4.32
N GLU A 662 5.01 7.72 -4.05
CA GLU A 662 6.41 7.29 -4.10
C GLU A 662 7.05 7.58 -5.45
N ARG A 663 6.32 7.38 -6.56
CA ARG A 663 6.84 7.70 -7.89
C ARG A 663 6.96 9.20 -8.09
N ILE A 664 5.93 9.97 -7.75
CA ILE A 664 5.97 11.44 -7.83
C ILE A 664 7.12 11.99 -6.98
N ALA A 665 7.20 11.59 -5.71
CA ALA A 665 8.18 12.06 -4.76
C ALA A 665 9.63 11.72 -5.15
N THR A 666 9.86 10.76 -6.04
CA THR A 666 11.22 10.38 -6.51
C THR A 666 11.57 10.91 -7.90
N THR A 667 10.61 11.48 -8.64
CA THR A 667 10.84 11.94 -10.02
C THR A 667 10.67 13.44 -10.21
N VAL A 668 9.73 14.07 -9.50
CA VAL A 668 9.39 15.48 -9.75
C VAL A 668 10.53 16.39 -9.33
N PRO A 669 10.98 17.34 -10.17
CA PRO A 669 12.07 18.24 -9.84
C PRO A 669 11.66 19.27 -8.78
N ARG A 670 10.36 19.60 -8.71
CA ARG A 670 9.73 20.44 -7.68
C ARG A 670 8.30 19.94 -7.48
N PHE A 671 7.79 20.01 -6.25
CA PHE A 671 6.42 19.57 -5.96
C PHE A 671 5.36 20.54 -6.49
N GLY A 672 5.57 21.84 -6.29
CA GLY A 672 4.55 22.84 -6.59
C GLY A 672 3.28 22.70 -5.74
N PRO A 673 2.27 23.55 -5.94
CA PRO A 673 1.12 23.64 -5.03
C PRO A 673 0.34 22.33 -4.86
N VAL A 674 -0.02 21.67 -5.97
CA VAL A 674 -0.89 20.48 -5.94
C VAL A 674 -0.18 19.26 -5.35
N ALA A 675 1.09 19.03 -5.69
CA ALA A 675 1.82 17.88 -5.11
C ALA A 675 2.13 18.11 -3.63
N SER A 676 2.42 19.34 -3.21
CA SER A 676 2.59 19.68 -1.78
C SER A 676 1.29 19.48 -0.99
N PHE A 677 0.15 19.85 -1.56
CA PHE A 677 -1.16 19.54 -1.01
C PHE A 677 -1.42 18.03 -0.93
N ALA A 678 -1.03 17.27 -1.96
CA ALA A 678 -1.11 15.81 -1.96
C ALA A 678 -0.21 15.17 -0.88
N SER A 679 0.96 15.74 -0.56
CA SER A 679 1.81 15.30 0.56
C SER A 679 1.08 15.39 1.90
N LEU A 680 0.36 16.49 2.15
CA LEU A 680 -0.42 16.66 3.37
C LEU A 680 -1.63 15.73 3.42
N ALA A 681 -2.32 15.56 2.30
CA ALA A 681 -3.40 14.58 2.18
C ALA A 681 -2.89 13.16 2.51
N LEU A 682 -1.73 12.78 1.97
CA LEU A 682 -1.09 11.50 2.26
C LEU A 682 -0.72 11.37 3.73
N ALA A 683 -0.12 12.40 4.34
CA ALA A 683 0.21 12.41 5.77
C ALA A 683 -1.03 12.25 6.67
N SER A 684 -2.17 12.79 6.25
CA SER A 684 -3.45 12.64 6.95
C SER A 684 -4.06 11.23 6.80
N ASP A 685 -3.90 10.58 5.64
CA ASP A 685 -4.57 9.32 5.32
C ASP A 685 -3.71 8.06 5.49
N THR A 686 -2.40 8.20 5.63
CA THR A 686 -1.47 7.07 5.76
C THR A 686 -1.74 6.23 6.99
N THR A 687 -1.62 4.92 6.83
CA THR A 687 -1.73 3.97 7.94
C THR A 687 -0.50 4.10 8.85
N THR A 688 -0.62 3.65 10.10
CA THR A 688 0.52 3.64 11.03
C THR A 688 1.72 2.86 10.49
N LYS A 689 1.48 1.78 9.72
CA LYS A 689 2.53 0.96 9.10
C LYS A 689 3.29 1.72 8.02
N ASP A 690 2.59 2.55 7.26
CA ASP A 690 3.13 3.19 6.06
C ASP A 690 3.65 4.62 6.32
N ARG A 691 3.43 5.14 7.53
CA ARG A 691 3.78 6.51 7.92
C ARG A 691 5.28 6.79 7.88
N ASP A 692 6.10 5.86 8.38
CA ASP A 692 7.56 6.01 8.33
C ASP A 692 8.07 6.08 6.87
N ARG A 693 7.45 5.31 5.97
CA ARG A 693 7.77 5.35 4.54
C ARG A 693 7.36 6.67 3.89
N ALA A 694 6.18 7.18 4.20
CA ALA A 694 5.73 8.48 3.69
C ALA A 694 6.60 9.63 4.23
N ALA A 695 6.96 9.59 5.52
CA ALA A 695 7.87 10.54 6.14
C ALA A 695 9.25 10.53 5.45
N ALA A 696 9.82 9.35 5.20
CA ALA A 696 11.10 9.22 4.49
C ALA A 696 11.06 9.80 3.07
N LEU A 697 9.96 9.61 2.33
CA LEU A 697 9.79 10.17 0.98
C LEU A 697 9.71 11.71 1.00
N ILE A 698 8.96 12.28 1.95
CA ILE A 698 8.84 13.73 2.11
C ILE A 698 10.18 14.33 2.56
N LEU A 699 10.87 13.69 3.50
CA LEU A 699 12.20 14.11 3.96
C LEU A 699 13.22 14.07 2.82
N THR A 700 13.23 13.00 2.02
CA THR A 700 14.12 12.89 0.85
C THR A 700 13.84 14.00 -0.16
N ALA A 701 12.56 14.34 -0.39
CA ALA A 701 12.19 15.44 -1.27
C ALA A 701 12.69 16.80 -0.77
N TRP A 702 12.69 17.02 0.53
CA TRP A 702 13.29 18.22 1.13
C TRP A 702 14.81 18.20 1.09
N ASP A 703 15.44 17.06 1.38
CA ASP A 703 16.89 16.89 1.30
C ASP A 703 17.43 17.22 -0.09
N GLU A 704 16.67 16.86 -1.13
CA GLU A 704 16.99 17.17 -2.51
C GLU A 704 16.49 18.54 -2.99
N GLU A 705 16.00 19.40 -2.07
CA GLU A 705 15.50 20.77 -2.30
C GLU A 705 14.30 20.87 -3.26
N ARG A 706 13.52 19.78 -3.37
CA ARG A 706 12.35 19.69 -4.26
C ARG A 706 11.04 20.06 -3.58
N LEU A 707 11.06 20.07 -2.25
CA LEU A 707 9.98 20.47 -1.36
C LEU A 707 10.56 21.38 -0.26
N THR A 708 9.89 22.51 0.00
CA THR A 708 10.30 23.46 1.04
C THR A 708 9.29 23.50 2.19
N ALA A 709 9.67 24.12 3.31
CA ALA A 709 8.75 24.33 4.42
C ALA A 709 7.57 25.25 4.02
N ASP A 710 7.84 26.27 3.20
CA ASP A 710 6.82 27.21 2.70
C ASP A 710 5.81 26.51 1.80
N ASP A 711 6.22 25.51 1.03
CA ASP A 711 5.30 24.69 0.23
C ASP A 711 4.29 23.95 1.12
N LEU A 712 4.75 23.39 2.24
CA LEU A 712 3.89 22.69 3.20
C LEU A 712 2.95 23.66 3.94
N VAL A 713 3.44 24.84 4.34
CA VAL A 713 2.63 25.88 4.97
C VAL A 713 1.56 26.41 4.00
N SER A 714 1.94 26.66 2.75
CA SER A 714 1.04 27.14 1.70
C SER A 714 -0.02 26.09 1.36
N ALA A 715 0.39 24.81 1.27
CA ALA A 715 -0.54 23.70 1.10
C ALA A 715 -1.53 23.57 2.27
N TRP A 716 -1.07 23.77 3.51
CA TRP A 716 -1.94 23.76 4.68
C TRP A 716 -2.93 24.93 4.66
N ARG A 717 -2.49 26.14 4.28
CA ARG A 717 -3.34 27.34 4.20
C ARG A 717 -4.22 27.39 2.96
N SER A 718 -4.07 26.44 2.04
CA SER A 718 -4.77 26.45 0.76
C SER A 718 -6.31 26.41 0.92
N PRO A 719 -7.06 27.15 0.09
CA PRO A 719 -8.52 27.07 0.06
C PRO A 719 -9.02 25.65 -0.31
N TRP A 720 -8.16 24.81 -0.89
CA TRP A 720 -8.49 23.43 -1.23
C TRP A 720 -8.75 22.52 -0.02
N ARG A 721 -8.47 22.98 1.21
CA ARG A 721 -8.92 22.27 2.43
C ARG A 721 -10.44 22.12 2.51
N GLY A 722 -11.20 23.00 1.85
CA GLY A 722 -12.66 22.83 1.68
C GLY A 722 -13.04 21.68 0.75
N ILE A 723 -12.15 21.27 -0.15
CA ILE A 723 -12.34 20.12 -1.04
C ILE A 723 -11.84 18.83 -0.37
N ARG A 724 -10.73 18.92 0.38
CA ARG A 724 -10.15 17.81 1.13
C ARG A 724 -9.68 18.25 2.50
N GLU A 725 -10.38 17.81 3.54
CA GLU A 725 -9.97 18.05 4.93
C GLU A 725 -8.79 17.18 5.36
N PHE A 726 -7.95 17.74 6.23
CA PHE A 726 -6.81 17.07 6.86
C PHE A 726 -7.08 16.79 8.32
N SER A 727 -6.61 15.63 8.80
CA SER A 727 -6.55 15.33 10.22
C SER A 727 -5.28 15.94 10.81
N ALA A 728 -5.41 17.10 11.47
CA ALA A 728 -4.29 17.77 12.11
C ALA A 728 -3.42 16.82 12.98
N PRO A 729 -3.98 15.95 13.85
CA PRO A 729 -3.17 15.03 14.65
C PRO A 729 -2.36 14.03 13.82
N ARG A 730 -2.92 13.51 12.72
CA ARG A 730 -2.22 12.55 11.86
C ARG A 730 -1.14 13.19 11.02
N VAL A 731 -1.40 14.41 10.55
CA VAL A 731 -0.37 15.24 9.91
C VAL A 731 0.75 15.50 10.90
N THR A 732 0.45 15.97 12.12
CA THR A 732 1.43 16.17 13.20
C THR A 732 2.23 14.90 13.49
N GLU A 733 1.60 13.73 13.56
CA GLU A 733 2.32 12.47 13.79
C GLU A 733 3.34 12.18 12.68
N THR A 734 2.97 12.43 11.42
CA THR A 734 3.89 12.26 10.28
C THR A 734 5.00 13.31 10.29
N LEU A 735 4.68 14.57 10.65
CA LEU A 735 5.67 15.64 10.82
C LEU A 735 6.67 15.32 11.95
N GLY A 736 6.21 14.69 13.03
CA GLY A 736 7.07 14.21 14.11
C GLY A 736 8.10 13.19 13.61
N ARG A 737 7.67 12.20 12.81
CA ARG A 737 8.59 11.23 12.18
C ARG A 737 9.65 11.89 11.29
N ILE A 738 9.27 12.94 10.56
CA ILE A 738 10.21 13.71 9.74
C ILE A 738 11.17 14.50 10.62
N ALA A 739 10.67 15.16 11.67
CA ALA A 739 11.48 15.92 12.62
C ALA A 739 12.50 15.03 13.36
N ASP A 740 12.06 13.87 13.87
CA ASP A 740 12.91 12.89 14.57
C ASP A 740 14.00 12.31 13.66
N ALA A 741 13.76 12.29 12.35
CA ALA A 741 14.75 11.90 11.34
C ALA A 741 15.68 13.07 10.91
N GLY A 742 15.67 14.18 11.65
CA GLY A 742 16.48 15.37 11.37
C GLY A 742 15.88 16.34 10.37
N GLY A 743 14.57 16.28 10.12
CA GLY A 743 13.86 17.19 9.21
C GLY A 743 13.13 18.33 9.92
N LEU A 744 13.57 18.75 11.12
CA LEU A 744 12.82 19.74 11.91
C LEU A 744 12.69 21.09 11.21
N ALA A 745 13.71 21.52 10.45
CA ALA A 745 13.66 22.75 9.67
C ALA A 745 12.57 22.73 8.58
N LEU A 746 12.21 21.56 8.05
CA LEU A 746 11.09 21.40 7.12
C LEU A 746 9.74 21.49 7.83
N THR A 747 9.61 20.84 8.99
CA THR A 747 8.30 20.62 9.62
C THR A 747 7.91 21.72 10.60
N TRP A 748 8.88 22.42 11.19
CA TRP A 748 8.65 23.42 12.22
C TRP A 748 7.74 24.59 11.78
N PRO A 749 7.92 25.19 10.59
CA PRO A 749 7.02 26.27 10.13
C PRO A 749 5.57 25.82 10.01
N LEU A 750 5.33 24.58 9.54
CA LEU A 750 3.99 24.01 9.46
C LEU A 750 3.42 23.69 10.85
N LEU A 751 4.21 23.07 11.74
CA LEU A 751 3.77 22.81 13.13
C LEU A 751 3.37 24.11 13.84
N THR A 752 4.13 25.19 13.63
CA THR A 752 3.84 26.53 14.15
C THR A 752 2.53 27.08 13.59
N ALA A 753 2.37 27.04 12.26
CA ALA A 753 1.13 27.50 11.61
C ALA A 753 -0.11 26.72 12.09
N MET A 754 0.00 25.40 12.25
CA MET A 754 -1.06 24.54 12.78
C MET A 754 -1.38 24.89 14.24
N ALA A 755 -0.37 25.08 15.09
CA ALA A 755 -0.55 25.41 16.49
C ALA A 755 -1.21 26.78 16.68
N GLU A 756 -0.80 27.79 15.91
CA GLU A 756 -1.37 29.13 15.93
C GLU A 756 -2.81 29.17 15.40
N GLU A 757 -3.10 28.44 14.31
CA GLU A 757 -4.46 28.31 13.77
C GLU A 757 -5.40 27.68 14.80
N ILE A 758 -4.98 26.57 15.43
CA ILE A 758 -5.79 25.86 16.42
C ILE A 758 -5.98 26.70 17.69
N SER A 759 -4.94 27.42 18.13
CA SER A 759 -5.00 28.25 19.34
C SER A 759 -5.87 29.50 19.17
N GLY A 760 -6.02 29.98 17.93
CA GLY A 760 -6.89 31.10 17.58
C GLY A 760 -8.39 30.76 17.52
N GLN A 761 -8.76 29.47 17.56
CA GLN A 761 -10.17 29.05 17.48
C GLN A 761 -10.94 29.38 18.77
N GLU A 762 -12.21 29.77 18.64
CA GLU A 762 -13.11 29.99 19.78
C GLU A 762 -13.30 28.71 20.60
N ARG A 763 -13.47 27.58 19.92
CA ARG A 763 -13.63 26.25 20.52
C ARG A 763 -12.48 25.34 20.11
N ILE A 764 -11.65 24.97 21.07
CA ILE A 764 -10.46 24.14 20.83
C ILE A 764 -10.87 22.66 20.75
N PRO A 765 -10.66 21.98 19.62
CA PRO A 765 -10.96 20.55 19.49
C PRO A 765 -10.08 19.71 20.42
N ALA A 766 -10.58 18.63 21.02
CA ALA A 766 -9.78 17.74 21.88
C ALA A 766 -8.45 17.25 21.27
N PRO A 767 -8.35 16.96 19.95
CA PRO A 767 -7.10 16.56 19.31
C PRO A 767 -6.03 17.65 19.23
N ALA A 768 -6.38 18.92 19.48
CA ALA A 768 -5.49 20.09 19.48
C ALA A 768 -4.28 19.96 20.42
N SER A 769 -4.44 19.23 21.53
CA SER A 769 -3.35 19.02 22.48
C SER A 769 -2.14 18.34 21.85
N THR A 770 -2.35 17.43 20.89
CA THR A 770 -1.28 16.71 20.18
C THR A 770 -0.34 17.65 19.43
N VAL A 771 -0.89 18.69 18.80
CA VAL A 771 -0.12 19.68 18.02
C VAL A 771 0.72 20.54 18.95
N LEU A 772 0.11 21.06 20.03
CA LEU A 772 0.81 21.85 21.04
C LEU A 772 1.87 21.03 21.79
N GLU A 773 1.61 19.75 22.07
CA GLU A 773 2.58 18.85 22.69
C GLU A 773 3.79 18.61 21.79
N SER A 774 3.56 18.43 20.49
CA SER A 774 4.66 18.28 19.51
C SER A 774 5.47 19.57 19.39
N LEU A 775 4.80 20.74 19.40
CA LEU A 775 5.49 22.03 19.41
C LEU A 775 6.35 22.20 20.67
N LEU A 776 5.79 21.88 21.84
CA LEU A 776 6.52 21.93 23.12
C LEU A 776 7.73 20.97 23.14
N HIS A 777 7.60 19.81 22.52
CA HIS A 777 8.66 18.81 22.44
C HIS A 777 9.86 19.29 21.64
N TYR A 778 9.65 19.89 20.47
CA TYR A 778 10.74 20.34 19.59
C TYR A 778 11.26 21.76 19.88
N LEU A 779 10.55 22.55 20.70
CA LEU A 779 10.94 23.93 21.02
C LEU A 779 12.40 24.08 21.50
N PRO A 780 12.96 23.20 22.37
CA PRO A 780 14.37 23.31 22.78
C PRO A 780 15.37 23.23 21.62
N GLU A 781 15.15 22.33 20.65
CA GLU A 781 16.01 22.17 19.47
C GLU A 781 16.00 23.43 18.58
N VAL A 782 14.82 24.04 18.40
CA VAL A 782 14.65 25.26 17.60
C VAL A 782 15.32 26.46 18.25
N ARG A 783 15.20 26.57 19.58
CA ARG A 783 15.91 27.60 20.35
C ARG A 783 17.41 27.44 20.27
N ALA A 784 17.91 26.21 20.40
CA ALA A 784 19.33 25.91 20.26
C ALA A 784 19.87 26.22 18.86
N ALA A 785 19.03 26.09 17.82
CA ALA A 785 19.36 26.50 16.46
C ALA A 785 19.33 28.03 16.23
N GLY A 786 18.98 28.84 17.24
CA GLY A 786 18.95 30.30 17.15
C GLY A 786 17.78 30.86 16.35
N VAL A 787 16.72 30.07 16.14
CA VAL A 787 15.56 30.47 15.34
C VAL A 787 14.57 31.25 16.21
N PRO A 788 14.13 32.46 15.81
CA PRO A 788 13.14 33.20 16.56
C PRO A 788 11.78 32.50 16.51
N VAL A 789 11.12 32.38 17.66
CA VAL A 789 9.81 31.73 17.80
C VAL A 789 8.78 32.77 18.22
N ASP A 790 7.84 33.09 17.34
CA ASP A 790 6.71 33.98 17.61
C ASP A 790 5.39 33.18 17.60
N LEU A 791 4.65 33.24 18.71
CA LEU A 791 3.46 32.43 18.98
C LEU A 791 2.35 33.24 19.70
N PRO A 792 1.73 34.22 19.04
CA PRO A 792 0.79 35.15 19.66
C PRO A 792 -0.52 34.47 20.13
N ASN A 793 -1.12 33.58 19.35
CA ASN A 793 -2.36 32.90 19.72
C ASN A 793 -2.13 31.86 20.82
N VAL A 794 -1.00 31.15 20.79
CA VAL A 794 -0.62 30.24 21.90
C VAL A 794 -0.40 31.05 23.19
N THR A 795 0.23 32.22 23.09
CA THR A 795 0.41 33.13 24.25
C THR A 795 -0.93 33.62 24.79
N ALA A 796 -1.86 34.01 23.92
CA ALA A 796 -3.22 34.38 24.31
C ALA A 796 -3.97 33.21 24.96
N LEU A 797 -3.81 32.00 24.45
CA LEU A 797 -4.40 30.78 25.01
C LEU A 797 -3.87 30.47 26.41
N ALA A 798 -2.57 30.64 26.65
CA ALA A 798 -1.94 30.43 27.96
C ALA A 798 -2.51 31.34 29.06
N ARG A 799 -3.02 32.53 28.68
CA ARG A 799 -3.66 33.49 29.61
C ARG A 799 -5.08 33.09 30.00
N ARG A 800 -5.75 32.18 29.27
CA ARG A 800 -7.12 31.75 29.58
C ARG A 800 -7.16 30.94 30.89
N LYS A 801 -8.19 31.17 31.71
CA LYS A 801 -8.48 30.38 32.92
C LYS A 801 -9.46 29.25 32.58
N ALA A 802 -8.99 28.20 31.91
CA ALA A 802 -9.79 27.01 31.62
C ALA A 802 -9.02 25.72 31.97
N PRO A 803 -9.65 24.71 32.60
CA PRO A 803 -8.99 23.48 33.05
C PRO A 803 -8.83 22.45 31.92
N ILE A 804 -8.51 22.90 30.71
CA ILE A 804 -8.33 22.02 29.54
C ILE A 804 -6.85 21.80 29.24
N LYS A 805 -6.51 20.59 28.79
CA LYS A 805 -5.13 20.16 28.50
C LYS A 805 -4.37 21.16 27.61
N ALA A 806 -5.03 21.69 26.58
CA ALA A 806 -4.43 22.66 25.65
C ALA A 806 -3.92 23.93 26.36
N VAL A 807 -4.67 24.47 27.35
CA VAL A 807 -4.24 25.65 28.13
C VAL A 807 -3.03 25.32 29.01
N ARG A 808 -2.99 24.12 29.61
CA ARG A 808 -1.83 23.69 30.41
C ARG A 808 -0.57 23.57 29.55
N VAL A 809 -0.68 22.97 28.36
CA VAL A 809 0.46 22.85 27.43
C VAL A 809 0.89 24.23 26.92
N ALA A 810 -0.06 25.12 26.57
CA ALA A 810 0.26 26.48 26.13
C ALA A 810 1.04 27.28 27.20
N LYS A 811 0.68 27.15 28.48
CA LYS A 811 1.44 27.75 29.60
C LYS A 811 2.87 27.24 29.67
N LEU A 812 3.09 25.94 29.46
CA LEU A 812 4.43 25.34 29.43
C LEU A 812 5.26 25.82 28.24
N ILE A 813 4.62 26.02 27.08
CA ILE A 813 5.29 26.60 25.90
C ILE A 813 5.74 28.02 26.24
N VAL A 814 4.84 28.88 26.73
CA VAL A 814 5.16 30.28 27.08
C VAL A 814 6.25 30.38 28.15
N SER A 815 6.29 29.47 29.13
CA SER A 815 7.38 29.46 30.12
C SER A 815 8.74 29.06 29.54
N LYS A 816 8.76 28.48 28.32
CA LYS A 816 9.95 28.00 27.62
C LYS A 816 10.26 28.83 26.36
N LEU A 817 9.51 29.88 26.06
CA LEU A 817 9.90 30.94 25.13
C LEU A 817 10.81 31.91 25.89
#